data_AF-A0A939AS89-F1
#
_entry.id   AF-A0A939AS89-F1
#
_cell.length_a   1.000
_cell.length_b   1.000
_cell.length_c   1.000
_cell.angle_alpha   90.00
_cell.angle_beta   90.00
_cell.angle_gamma   90.00
#
_symmetry.space_group_name_H-M   'P 1'
#
loop_
_entity.id
_entity.type
_entity.pdbx_description
1 polymer ?
#
loop_
_entity_poly.entity_id
_entity_poly.type
_entity_poly.pdbx_seq_one_letter_code
_entity_poly.pdbx_strand_id
1 'polypeptide(L)'
;MHELAKSDLERVAPLCASLSEHLAVCAAREGSVPARVFVDDAHAPQAALINIRRQRFYLAGRPAAAFARSLGRLFTEVIYPEARTAGDAMLMLYHPGAGWEEQSGAILPDKAPIAAARHYYRFRQPRYDWRNLLPAGFTLREVNAAFLAAPRANRDALLDELCSEQPSAEDFLARSFGLCPVTADEGAASGEIAGWCLSEYNTGDCCEVRIATLAPHQRLGLATATGLAFSELARARGIRQIGWHCFAANRPSVATALKIGFELAAECQAYMAWYDEAENMAATATAVSGAASTRRQPPGSTLRSPTARIRRGPTGAPRALPPCRGNALPRSAIFARRWRAVSPTWRGFARRSIWRACATRRNGLRWSARHESSKPRPVSENRRGVEESHMPGMIVAPEPLAVEAGARVLMRGGNAIDAAVTCAFVEGVVNPMNCGIGGYVLATLHLADAAAPGLAEGPVRGSTGSPPVVGGAVALDAPALAGSLTTPGMWEAASLGPNPEGWGFLVRDRRNYMGYSSICTPGAVAGLAMLLSRYGTISWADAIAPAARIARDGFMVGQTLAASWRYRARDLRLCNTLDCLAANPEARRIYLREGRELLEPADLLRNPDLADTLERLAARGPDDLYAGELAAEISRDLAANGSFVTAGDLAAYAVRDIMPLAGTYRGWEIRTAPPPHGGPTLLAALSILEGLDVAGRGHNSAEYIYQVAMALKAAFADRNPYLGDMTFVDVPLDWMISKDRAAEWREHIAAGRPIMVDYAPPESPDTTHVSVVDRWGNCVALTHSLGSGSGVITPGLGFIYNNSMCNFNPLPGTANSIAPRKSRTTGMAPTVIYRDGKPALVIGASGGTKIITSVLQVILNILDFGMSPTEAVLAPRFDCQGDLITCQPRIPGYVRDEVARRHPVAASPASHGGMGLVHVIALDGASGELTGGADTGAGGMALRV
;
A
#
# COMPACT_ATOMS: atom_id res chain seq x y z
N MET A 1 -50.22 -12.03 -17.83
CA MET A 1 -49.07 -12.68 -17.17
C MET A 1 -49.51 -14.07 -16.78
N HIS A 2 -48.82 -15.07 -17.28
CA HIS A 2 -49.15 -16.48 -17.10
C HIS A 2 -47.90 -17.23 -16.65
N GLU A 3 -48.00 -18.10 -15.66
CA GLU A 3 -46.94 -19.03 -15.30
C GLU A 3 -47.08 -20.28 -16.18
N LEU A 4 -46.02 -20.64 -16.92
CA LEU A 4 -46.03 -21.79 -17.82
C LEU A 4 -45.84 -23.09 -17.04
N ALA A 5 -46.59 -24.12 -17.44
CA ALA A 5 -46.34 -25.48 -16.99
C ALA A 5 -45.03 -26.02 -17.60
N LYS A 6 -44.40 -27.01 -16.95
CA LYS A 6 -43.16 -27.63 -17.43
C LYS A 6 -43.26 -28.15 -18.88
N SER A 7 -44.43 -28.65 -19.28
CA SER A 7 -44.71 -29.14 -20.64
C SER A 7 -44.69 -28.05 -21.72
N ASP A 8 -44.77 -26.78 -21.34
CA ASP A 8 -44.91 -25.64 -22.26
C ASP A 8 -43.65 -24.76 -22.33
N LEU A 9 -42.56 -25.14 -21.66
CA LEU A 9 -41.31 -24.37 -21.62
C LEU A 9 -40.62 -24.20 -22.99
N GLU A 10 -40.89 -25.08 -23.95
CA GLU A 10 -40.40 -24.93 -25.33
C GLU A 10 -40.93 -23.66 -26.02
N ARG A 11 -42.09 -23.13 -25.58
CA ARG A 11 -42.67 -21.91 -26.16
C ARG A 11 -41.81 -20.67 -25.95
N VAL A 12 -40.95 -20.65 -24.92
CA VAL A 12 -40.02 -19.54 -24.66
C VAL A 12 -38.63 -19.76 -25.25
N ALA A 13 -38.37 -20.91 -25.88
CA ALA A 13 -37.08 -21.24 -26.47
C ALA A 13 -36.55 -20.15 -27.45
N PRO A 14 -37.38 -19.55 -28.33
CA PRO A 14 -36.94 -18.47 -29.21
C PRO A 14 -36.53 -17.20 -28.46
N LEU A 15 -37.19 -16.89 -27.34
CA LEU A 15 -36.89 -15.71 -26.52
C LEU A 15 -35.54 -15.87 -25.79
N CYS A 16 -35.26 -17.08 -25.32
CA CYS A 16 -34.04 -17.42 -24.58
C CYS A 16 -32.78 -17.49 -25.45
N ALA A 17 -32.89 -17.39 -26.79
CA ALA A 17 -31.73 -17.44 -27.69
C ALA A 17 -30.68 -16.36 -27.35
N SER A 18 -31.14 -15.21 -26.85
CA SER A 18 -30.29 -14.09 -26.38
C SER A 18 -29.60 -14.32 -25.04
N LEU A 19 -29.95 -15.40 -24.33
CA LEU A 19 -29.42 -15.82 -23.04
C LEU A 19 -28.68 -17.15 -23.13
N SER A 20 -28.30 -17.59 -24.34
CA SER A 20 -27.65 -18.88 -24.60
C SER A 20 -26.33 -19.08 -23.85
N GLU A 21 -25.68 -17.98 -23.42
CA GLU A 21 -24.45 -18.01 -22.63
C GLU A 21 -24.73 -18.18 -21.11
N HIS A 22 -25.98 -18.19 -20.68
CA HIS A 22 -26.39 -18.54 -19.32
C HIS A 22 -26.88 -20.00 -19.32
N LEU A 23 -25.99 -20.96 -19.02
CA LEU A 23 -26.37 -22.38 -19.10
C LEU A 23 -27.43 -22.75 -18.06
N ALA A 24 -27.56 -21.96 -16.98
CA ALA A 24 -28.71 -22.06 -16.07
C ALA A 24 -30.05 -21.91 -16.79
N VAL A 25 -30.17 -20.99 -17.77
CA VAL A 25 -31.39 -20.79 -18.56
C VAL A 25 -31.63 -21.98 -19.50
N CYS A 26 -30.57 -22.51 -20.11
CA CYS A 26 -30.64 -23.73 -20.92
C CYS A 26 -31.12 -24.93 -20.07
N ALA A 27 -30.57 -25.09 -18.87
CA ALA A 27 -30.91 -26.17 -17.93
C ALA A 27 -32.34 -26.05 -17.39
N ALA A 28 -32.82 -24.84 -17.16
CA ALA A 28 -34.19 -24.58 -16.79
C ALA A 28 -35.17 -24.97 -17.91
N ARG A 29 -34.85 -24.64 -19.17
CA ARG A 29 -35.70 -24.98 -20.33
C ARG A 29 -35.79 -26.48 -20.56
N GLU A 30 -34.68 -27.20 -20.45
CA GLU A 30 -34.64 -28.66 -20.58
C GLU A 30 -35.26 -29.39 -19.37
N GLY A 31 -35.65 -28.64 -18.33
CA GLY A 31 -36.26 -29.18 -17.12
C GLY A 31 -35.28 -29.94 -16.23
N SER A 32 -33.97 -29.73 -16.45
CA SER A 32 -32.85 -30.26 -15.66
C SER A 32 -32.68 -29.55 -14.33
N VAL A 33 -33.14 -28.29 -14.24
CA VAL A 33 -33.19 -27.50 -13.00
C VAL A 33 -34.61 -26.95 -12.77
N PRO A 34 -35.13 -26.97 -11.53
CA PRO A 34 -36.42 -26.37 -11.22
C PRO A 34 -36.42 -24.86 -11.52
N ALA A 35 -37.42 -24.41 -12.29
CA ALA A 35 -37.59 -23.01 -12.63
C ALA A 35 -39.08 -22.65 -12.72
N ARG A 36 -39.40 -21.40 -12.39
CA ARG A 36 -40.72 -20.79 -12.62
C ARG A 36 -40.59 -19.84 -13.81
N VAL A 37 -41.42 -20.03 -14.84
CA VAL A 37 -41.35 -19.23 -16.07
C VAL A 37 -42.66 -18.47 -16.26
N PHE A 38 -42.57 -17.14 -16.24
CA PHE A 38 -43.71 -16.26 -16.42
C PHE A 38 -43.64 -15.59 -17.78
N VAL A 39 -44.75 -15.56 -18.51
CA VAL A 39 -44.86 -14.94 -19.83
C VAL A 39 -45.98 -13.92 -19.90
N ASP A 40 -45.88 -13.00 -20.85
CA ASP A 40 -46.91 -12.00 -21.10
C ASP A 40 -48.19 -12.63 -21.68
N ASP A 41 -48.04 -13.56 -22.62
CA ASP A 41 -49.11 -14.35 -23.25
C ASP A 41 -48.78 -15.85 -23.23
N ALA A 42 -49.77 -16.68 -22.85
CA ALA A 42 -49.57 -18.13 -22.68
C ALA A 42 -49.41 -18.92 -24.00
N HIS A 43 -49.91 -18.36 -25.12
CA HIS A 43 -49.92 -19.01 -26.43
C HIS A 43 -48.82 -18.48 -27.35
N ALA A 44 -48.56 -17.17 -27.32
CA ALA A 44 -47.59 -16.51 -28.17
C ALA A 44 -46.70 -15.53 -27.39
N PRO A 45 -45.83 -16.03 -26.48
CA PRO A 45 -45.06 -15.18 -25.58
C PRO A 45 -44.09 -14.27 -26.37
N GLN A 46 -44.11 -12.98 -26.04
CA GLN A 46 -43.16 -11.98 -26.56
C GLN A 46 -42.11 -11.58 -25.52
N ALA A 47 -42.41 -11.82 -24.24
CA ALA A 47 -41.53 -11.56 -23.11
C ALA A 47 -41.66 -12.66 -22.06
N ALA A 48 -40.54 -12.98 -21.40
CA ALA A 48 -40.51 -13.96 -20.33
C ALA A 48 -39.63 -13.52 -19.15
N LEU A 49 -40.05 -13.88 -17.93
CA LEU A 49 -39.22 -13.91 -16.73
C LEU A 49 -38.97 -15.37 -16.36
N ILE A 50 -37.71 -15.76 -16.24
CA ILE A 50 -37.27 -17.09 -15.86
C ILE A 50 -36.64 -16.97 -14.48
N ASN A 51 -37.31 -17.51 -13.47
CA ASN A 51 -36.83 -17.53 -12.09
C ASN A 51 -36.23 -18.92 -11.79
N ILE A 52 -34.94 -18.93 -11.48
CA ILE A 52 -34.20 -20.10 -11.04
C ILE A 52 -33.83 -19.88 -9.56
N ARG A 53 -34.24 -20.82 -8.70
CA ARG A 53 -33.87 -20.87 -7.27
C ARG A 53 -34.21 -19.63 -6.44
N ARG A 54 -35.28 -18.89 -6.78
CA ARG A 54 -35.77 -17.68 -6.07
C ARG A 54 -34.79 -16.49 -6.03
N GLN A 55 -33.51 -16.65 -6.36
CA GLN A 55 -32.51 -15.58 -6.34
C GLN A 55 -32.02 -15.15 -7.72
N ARG A 56 -32.18 -15.98 -8.77
CA ARG A 56 -31.68 -15.68 -10.13
C ARG A 56 -32.84 -15.48 -11.10
N PHE A 57 -32.92 -14.31 -11.69
CA PHE A 57 -34.02 -13.88 -12.54
C PHE A 57 -33.49 -13.49 -13.91
N TYR A 58 -33.98 -14.11 -14.96
CA TYR A 58 -33.56 -13.82 -16.33
C TYR A 58 -34.74 -13.31 -17.14
N LEU A 59 -34.57 -12.15 -17.77
CA LEU A 59 -35.56 -11.52 -18.61
C LEU A 59 -35.22 -11.78 -20.08
N ALA A 60 -36.19 -12.29 -20.84
CA ALA A 60 -36.03 -12.63 -22.24
C ALA A 60 -37.11 -11.96 -23.10
N GLY A 61 -36.79 -11.69 -24.37
CA GLY A 61 -37.73 -11.05 -25.31
C GLY A 61 -37.85 -9.53 -25.12
N ARG A 62 -38.98 -8.95 -25.54
CA ARG A 62 -39.25 -7.49 -25.47
C ARG A 62 -40.52 -7.22 -24.66
N PRO A 63 -40.44 -6.52 -23.52
CA PRO A 63 -41.59 -6.34 -22.65
C PRO A 63 -42.57 -5.30 -23.19
N ALA A 64 -43.87 -5.58 -23.03
CA ALA A 64 -44.86 -4.52 -22.92
C ALA A 64 -44.84 -3.94 -21.50
N ALA A 65 -45.09 -2.64 -21.35
CA ALA A 65 -45.10 -1.98 -20.03
C ALA A 65 -46.12 -2.60 -19.05
N ALA A 66 -47.22 -3.16 -19.56
CA ALA A 66 -48.21 -3.86 -18.74
C ALA A 66 -47.66 -5.16 -18.12
N PHE A 67 -46.79 -5.86 -18.85
CA PHE A 67 -46.11 -7.05 -18.35
C PHE A 67 -45.09 -6.68 -17.27
N ALA A 68 -44.26 -5.66 -17.49
CA ALA A 68 -43.29 -5.18 -16.50
C ALA A 68 -43.96 -4.78 -15.16
N ARG A 69 -45.08 -4.05 -15.20
CA ARG A 69 -45.86 -3.74 -13.98
C ARG A 69 -46.43 -4.98 -13.28
N SER A 70 -46.81 -6.00 -14.05
CA SER A 70 -47.28 -7.27 -13.48
C SER A 70 -46.16 -8.05 -12.82
N LEU A 71 -44.94 -7.99 -13.38
CA LEU A 71 -43.74 -8.51 -12.73
C LEU A 71 -43.42 -7.74 -11.44
N GLY A 72 -43.57 -6.42 -11.41
CA GLY A 72 -43.40 -5.63 -10.18
C GLY A 72 -44.30 -6.10 -9.03
N ARG A 73 -45.57 -6.40 -9.31
CA ARG A 73 -46.48 -7.01 -8.33
C ARG A 73 -46.02 -8.43 -7.94
N LEU A 74 -45.62 -9.26 -8.89
CA LEU A 74 -45.07 -10.59 -8.60
C LEU A 74 -43.86 -10.52 -7.65
N PHE A 75 -42.94 -9.58 -7.88
CA PHE A 75 -41.79 -9.39 -7.01
C PHE A 75 -42.21 -9.00 -5.59
N THR A 76 -43.09 -8.02 -5.47
CA THR A 76 -43.48 -7.41 -4.19
C THR A 76 -44.42 -8.31 -3.37
N GLU A 77 -45.39 -8.94 -4.02
CA GLU A 77 -46.47 -9.70 -3.35
C GLU A 77 -46.13 -11.18 -3.15
N VAL A 78 -45.21 -11.74 -3.96
CA VAL A 78 -44.92 -13.19 -3.96
C VAL A 78 -43.45 -13.47 -3.70
N ILE A 79 -42.55 -12.96 -4.56
CA ILE A 79 -41.12 -13.32 -4.49
C ILE A 79 -40.47 -12.79 -3.20
N TYR A 80 -40.68 -11.54 -2.82
CA TYR A 80 -40.05 -10.96 -1.63
C TYR A 80 -40.51 -11.65 -0.33
N PRO A 81 -41.82 -11.91 -0.10
CA PRO A 81 -42.25 -12.71 1.05
C PRO A 81 -41.68 -14.13 1.07
N GLU A 82 -41.65 -14.82 -0.07
CA GLU A 82 -41.08 -16.17 -0.19
C GLU A 82 -39.58 -16.16 0.15
N ALA A 83 -38.83 -15.21 -0.39
CA ALA A 83 -37.40 -15.04 -0.17
C ALA A 83 -37.07 -14.72 1.31
N ARG A 84 -37.83 -13.82 1.95
CA ARG A 84 -37.66 -13.49 3.38
C ARG A 84 -37.93 -14.69 4.28
N THR A 85 -38.97 -15.46 3.98
CA THR A 85 -39.30 -16.70 4.73
C THR A 85 -38.20 -17.75 4.59
N ALA A 86 -37.55 -17.79 3.42
CA ALA A 86 -36.45 -18.70 3.13
C ALA A 86 -35.08 -18.22 3.65
N GLY A 87 -34.97 -16.99 4.15
CA GLY A 87 -33.70 -16.41 4.57
C GLY A 87 -32.77 -16.01 3.41
N ASP A 88 -33.32 -15.79 2.21
CA ASP A 88 -32.53 -15.33 1.06
C ASP A 88 -32.12 -13.86 1.27
N ALA A 89 -30.83 -13.55 1.09
CA ALA A 89 -30.31 -12.20 1.32
C ALA A 89 -30.53 -11.25 0.12
N MET A 90 -30.41 -11.78 -1.11
CA MET A 90 -30.35 -10.95 -2.31
C MET A 90 -30.91 -11.62 -3.57
N LEU A 91 -31.23 -10.80 -4.57
CA LEU A 91 -31.61 -11.21 -5.91
C LEU A 91 -30.63 -10.69 -6.97
N MET A 92 -30.55 -11.41 -8.08
CA MET A 92 -29.84 -11.03 -9.29
C MET A 92 -30.78 -11.08 -10.49
N LEU A 93 -30.94 -9.95 -11.19
CA LEU A 93 -31.73 -9.80 -12.39
C LEU A 93 -30.84 -9.62 -13.62
N TYR A 94 -31.03 -10.45 -14.64
CA TYR A 94 -30.27 -10.50 -15.88
C TYR A 94 -31.17 -10.11 -17.05
N HIS A 95 -30.67 -9.29 -17.98
CA HIS A 95 -31.37 -9.04 -19.25
C HIS A 95 -30.38 -8.78 -20.40
N PRO A 96 -30.73 -9.13 -21.66
CA PRO A 96 -29.83 -9.09 -22.81
C PRO A 96 -29.85 -7.77 -23.61
N GLY A 97 -30.68 -6.78 -23.26
CA GLY A 97 -30.77 -5.53 -24.04
C GLY A 97 -31.56 -4.37 -23.41
N ALA A 98 -31.46 -3.20 -24.05
CA ALA A 98 -31.91 -1.88 -23.54
C ALA A 98 -33.42 -1.76 -23.23
N GLY A 99 -34.29 -2.53 -23.91
CA GLY A 99 -35.74 -2.44 -23.67
C GLY A 99 -36.19 -2.89 -22.27
N TRP A 100 -35.41 -3.73 -21.59
CA TRP A 100 -35.66 -4.11 -20.20
C TRP A 100 -35.07 -3.12 -19.19
N GLU A 101 -34.05 -2.38 -19.58
CA GLU A 101 -33.39 -1.38 -18.73
C GLU A 101 -34.36 -0.24 -18.38
N GLU A 102 -35.12 0.25 -19.38
CA GLU A 102 -36.17 1.26 -19.19
C GLU A 102 -37.33 0.79 -18.31
N GLN A 103 -37.53 -0.53 -18.20
CA GLN A 103 -38.60 -1.14 -17.41
C GLN A 103 -38.13 -1.63 -16.03
N SER A 104 -36.84 -1.53 -15.71
CA SER A 104 -36.25 -2.03 -14.46
C SER A 104 -36.92 -1.46 -13.21
N GLY A 105 -37.22 -0.15 -13.20
CA GLY A 105 -37.95 0.52 -12.11
C GLY A 105 -39.42 0.09 -11.98
N ALA A 106 -40.03 -0.46 -13.04
CA ALA A 106 -41.38 -1.02 -12.95
C ALA A 106 -41.39 -2.46 -12.41
N ILE A 107 -40.27 -3.19 -12.59
CA ILE A 107 -40.10 -4.57 -12.12
C ILE A 107 -39.65 -4.60 -10.65
N LEU A 108 -38.82 -3.64 -10.26
CA LEU A 108 -38.28 -3.50 -8.90
C LEU A 108 -38.64 -2.12 -8.32
N PRO A 109 -39.94 -1.80 -8.11
CA PRO A 109 -40.38 -0.45 -7.77
C PRO A 109 -39.84 0.09 -6.44
N ASP A 110 -39.59 -0.80 -5.48
CA ASP A 110 -39.13 -0.44 -4.13
C ASP A 110 -37.65 -0.77 -3.89
N LYS A 111 -36.89 -1.03 -4.97
CA LYS A 111 -35.45 -1.32 -4.88
C LYS A 111 -34.67 -0.42 -5.82
N ALA A 112 -33.47 -0.07 -5.39
CA ALA A 112 -32.50 0.62 -6.22
C ALA A 112 -31.39 -0.38 -6.62
N PRO A 113 -31.58 -1.15 -7.70
CA PRO A 113 -30.66 -2.23 -8.03
C PRO A 113 -29.29 -1.70 -8.47
N ILE A 114 -28.24 -2.44 -8.10
CA ILE A 114 -26.85 -2.12 -8.42
C ILE A 114 -26.45 -2.89 -9.67
N ALA A 115 -25.97 -2.15 -10.68
CA ALA A 115 -25.40 -2.72 -11.88
C ALA A 115 -24.05 -3.40 -11.56
N ALA A 116 -23.94 -4.70 -11.80
CA ALA A 116 -22.71 -5.49 -11.69
C ALA A 116 -22.34 -6.17 -13.01
N ALA A 117 -21.16 -5.84 -13.54
CA ALA A 117 -20.63 -6.48 -14.74
C ALA A 117 -20.21 -7.93 -14.42
N ARG A 118 -20.64 -8.86 -15.27
CA ARG A 118 -20.30 -10.28 -15.20
C ARG A 118 -19.68 -10.73 -16.51
N HIS A 119 -18.78 -11.69 -16.39
CA HIS A 119 -18.08 -12.29 -17.50
C HIS A 119 -18.45 -13.77 -17.59
N TYR A 120 -18.78 -14.21 -18.79
CA TYR A 120 -18.86 -15.60 -19.14
C TYR A 120 -17.59 -16.01 -19.89
N TYR A 121 -16.90 -17.00 -19.35
CA TYR A 121 -15.76 -17.60 -20.02
C TYR A 121 -16.09 -18.99 -20.53
N ARG A 122 -15.55 -19.34 -21.70
CA ARG A 122 -15.68 -20.66 -22.31
C ARG A 122 -14.33 -21.36 -22.32
N PHE A 123 -14.29 -22.60 -21.85
CA PHE A 123 -13.07 -23.40 -21.89
C PHE A 123 -12.66 -23.70 -23.33
N ARG A 124 -11.38 -23.50 -23.66
CA ARG A 124 -10.83 -23.85 -24.98
C ARG A 124 -9.93 -25.06 -24.92
N GLN A 125 -8.88 -24.98 -24.12
CA GLN A 125 -7.86 -26.01 -23.98
C GLN A 125 -7.07 -25.78 -22.69
N PRO A 126 -6.55 -26.83 -22.05
CA PRO A 126 -5.74 -26.67 -20.84
C PRO A 126 -4.44 -25.94 -21.16
N ARG A 127 -4.01 -25.01 -20.30
CA ARG A 127 -2.71 -24.31 -20.45
C ARG A 127 -1.54 -25.00 -19.78
N TYR A 128 -1.83 -25.88 -18.81
CA TYR A 128 -0.84 -26.58 -18.00
C TYR A 128 -1.31 -28.02 -17.73
N ASP A 129 -0.39 -28.91 -17.43
CA ASP A 129 -0.72 -30.23 -16.87
C ASP A 129 -0.96 -30.09 -15.37
N TRP A 130 -2.16 -30.47 -14.91
CA TRP A 130 -2.53 -30.36 -13.50
C TRP A 130 -1.69 -31.24 -12.58
N ARG A 131 -1.13 -32.35 -13.11
CA ARG A 131 -0.29 -33.27 -12.34
C ARG A 131 1.00 -32.60 -11.84
N ASN A 132 1.48 -31.60 -12.57
CA ASN A 132 2.66 -30.79 -12.19
C ASN A 132 2.32 -29.63 -11.26
N LEU A 133 1.02 -29.33 -11.08
CA LEU A 133 0.53 -28.20 -10.29
C LEU A 133 -0.15 -28.63 -9.00
N LEU A 134 -0.44 -29.91 -8.82
CA LEU A 134 -0.99 -30.45 -7.58
C LEU A 134 0.12 -30.47 -6.52
N PRO A 135 -0.01 -29.73 -5.40
CA PRO A 135 1.03 -29.70 -4.37
C PRO A 135 1.24 -31.07 -3.72
N ALA A 136 2.47 -31.31 -3.26
CA ALA A 136 2.78 -32.50 -2.47
C ALA A 136 1.87 -32.57 -1.23
N GLY A 137 1.45 -33.78 -0.87
CA GLY A 137 0.50 -33.99 0.24
C GLY A 137 -0.97 -33.78 -0.13
N PHE A 138 -1.30 -33.55 -1.41
CA PHE A 138 -2.69 -33.53 -1.88
C PHE A 138 -2.95 -34.60 -2.92
N THR A 139 -4.17 -35.12 -2.91
CA THR A 139 -4.69 -35.99 -3.96
C THR A 139 -6.04 -35.48 -4.44
N LEU A 140 -6.33 -35.61 -5.73
CA LEU A 140 -7.67 -35.34 -6.23
C LEU A 140 -8.54 -36.60 -6.08
N ARG A 141 -9.78 -36.40 -5.64
CA ARG A 141 -10.79 -37.43 -5.49
C ARG A 141 -12.07 -37.00 -6.18
N GLU A 142 -12.67 -37.93 -6.91
CA GLU A 142 -13.98 -37.70 -7.51
C GLU A 142 -15.08 -37.76 -6.45
N VAL A 143 -16.05 -36.85 -6.57
CA VAL A 143 -17.22 -36.84 -5.70
C VAL A 143 -18.17 -37.96 -6.15
N ASN A 144 -18.16 -39.08 -5.43
CA ASN A 144 -19.03 -40.23 -5.63
C ASN A 144 -19.64 -40.72 -4.30
N ALA A 145 -20.54 -41.71 -4.35
CA ALA A 145 -21.21 -42.22 -3.15
C ALA A 145 -20.22 -42.72 -2.07
N ALA A 146 -19.12 -43.36 -2.47
CA ALA A 146 -18.09 -43.83 -1.53
C ALA A 146 -17.31 -42.65 -0.92
N PHE A 147 -16.98 -41.64 -1.72
CA PHE A 147 -16.31 -40.42 -1.25
C PHE A 147 -17.19 -39.66 -0.24
N LEU A 148 -18.49 -39.57 -0.51
CA LEU A 148 -19.45 -38.93 0.38
C LEU A 148 -19.79 -39.79 1.60
N ALA A 149 -19.59 -41.11 1.59
CA ALA A 149 -19.80 -41.96 2.78
C ALA A 149 -18.60 -41.95 3.74
N ALA A 150 -17.41 -41.56 3.28
CA ALA A 150 -16.21 -41.53 4.10
C ALA A 150 -16.26 -40.40 5.16
N PRO A 151 -15.91 -40.67 6.43
CA PRO A 151 -15.86 -39.65 7.47
C PRO A 151 -14.69 -38.68 7.21
N ARG A 152 -14.99 -37.38 7.08
CA ARG A 152 -14.00 -36.31 6.90
C ARG A 152 -14.35 -35.10 7.76
N ALA A 153 -13.33 -34.40 8.25
CA ALA A 153 -13.45 -33.31 9.22
C ALA A 153 -14.41 -32.17 8.80
N ASN A 154 -14.50 -31.90 7.50
CA ASN A 154 -15.26 -30.80 6.92
C ASN A 154 -16.22 -31.25 5.80
N ARG A 155 -16.71 -32.49 5.88
CA ARG A 155 -17.67 -33.07 4.94
C ARG A 155 -18.94 -32.23 4.78
N ASP A 156 -19.44 -31.66 5.88
CA ASP A 156 -20.69 -30.92 5.88
C ASP A 156 -20.63 -29.67 4.99
N ALA A 157 -19.48 -29.00 4.91
CA ALA A 157 -19.29 -27.86 4.01
C ALA A 157 -19.40 -28.25 2.53
N LEU A 158 -18.92 -29.44 2.17
CA LEU A 158 -19.13 -29.97 0.82
C LEU A 158 -20.61 -30.33 0.61
N LEU A 159 -21.26 -30.98 1.58
CA LEU A 159 -22.68 -31.35 1.45
C LEU A 159 -23.58 -30.11 1.28
N ASP A 160 -23.34 -29.06 2.04
CA ASP A 160 -24.03 -27.77 1.90
C ASP A 160 -23.83 -27.20 0.49
N GLU A 161 -22.61 -27.27 -0.04
CA GLU A 161 -22.31 -26.83 -1.40
C GLU A 161 -23.01 -27.69 -2.45
N LEU A 162 -23.00 -29.02 -2.34
CA LEU A 162 -23.70 -29.92 -3.27
C LEU A 162 -25.21 -29.62 -3.28
N CYS A 163 -25.78 -29.38 -2.10
CA CYS A 163 -27.20 -29.10 -1.89
C CYS A 163 -27.60 -27.63 -2.16
N SER A 164 -26.64 -26.73 -2.39
CA SER A 164 -26.96 -25.33 -2.68
C SER A 164 -27.68 -25.17 -4.04
N GLU A 165 -27.35 -26.00 -5.02
CA GLU A 165 -27.92 -25.95 -6.38
C GLU A 165 -28.71 -27.23 -6.74
N GLN A 166 -28.66 -28.28 -5.91
CA GLN A 166 -29.42 -29.54 -6.06
C GLN A 166 -30.30 -29.84 -4.83
N PRO A 167 -31.44 -30.56 -4.94
CA PRO A 167 -32.29 -30.85 -3.77
C PRO A 167 -31.63 -31.74 -2.73
N SER A 168 -30.68 -32.58 -3.15
CA SER A 168 -29.92 -33.48 -2.29
C SER A 168 -28.56 -33.82 -2.88
N ALA A 169 -27.67 -34.38 -2.08
CA ALA A 169 -26.41 -34.94 -2.57
C ALA A 169 -26.63 -36.13 -3.52
N GLU A 170 -27.72 -36.89 -3.36
CA GLU A 170 -28.10 -37.98 -4.28
C GLU A 170 -28.46 -37.43 -5.66
N ASP A 171 -29.21 -36.32 -5.71
CA ASP A 171 -29.52 -35.62 -6.96
C ASP A 171 -28.26 -35.06 -7.63
N PHE A 172 -27.31 -34.55 -6.84
CA PHE A 172 -26.00 -34.17 -7.36
C PHE A 172 -25.30 -35.35 -8.01
N LEU A 173 -25.19 -36.50 -7.32
CA LEU A 173 -24.52 -37.69 -7.87
C LEU A 173 -25.21 -38.24 -9.11
N ALA A 174 -26.53 -38.10 -9.22
CA ALA A 174 -27.30 -38.55 -10.37
C ALA A 174 -27.12 -37.65 -11.61
N ARG A 175 -26.84 -36.36 -11.44
CA ARG A 175 -26.93 -35.34 -12.50
C ARG A 175 -25.67 -34.51 -12.72
N SER A 176 -24.70 -34.62 -11.83
CA SER A 176 -23.52 -33.76 -11.75
C SER A 176 -22.29 -34.57 -11.37
N PHE A 177 -21.13 -33.91 -11.41
CA PHE A 177 -19.86 -34.53 -11.06
C PHE A 177 -18.87 -33.47 -10.58
N GLY A 178 -17.79 -33.90 -9.94
CA GLY A 178 -16.80 -32.96 -9.45
C GLY A 178 -15.58 -33.65 -8.88
N LEU A 179 -14.57 -32.82 -8.61
CA LEU A 179 -13.32 -33.23 -7.98
C LEU A 179 -13.10 -32.42 -6.71
N CYS A 180 -12.60 -33.08 -5.69
CA CYS A 180 -12.14 -32.48 -4.44
C CYS A 180 -10.65 -32.76 -4.26
N PRO A 181 -9.78 -31.74 -4.12
CA PRO A 181 -8.47 -31.93 -3.52
C PRO A 181 -8.66 -32.31 -2.05
N VAL A 182 -8.01 -33.39 -1.64
CA VAL A 182 -7.96 -33.84 -0.24
C VAL A 182 -6.53 -33.98 0.22
N THR A 183 -6.28 -33.71 1.50
CA THR A 183 -4.97 -33.98 2.10
C THR A 183 -4.69 -35.48 2.11
N ALA A 184 -3.45 -35.85 1.78
CA ALA A 184 -2.99 -37.23 1.73
C ALA A 184 -2.54 -37.64 3.14
N ASP A 185 -3.41 -38.32 3.90
CA ASP A 185 -2.97 -39.08 5.06
C ASP A 185 -2.53 -40.46 4.59
N GLU A 186 -1.25 -40.80 4.79
CA GLU A 186 -0.77 -42.17 4.69
C GLU A 186 -1.41 -43.00 5.81
N GLY A 187 -2.55 -43.64 5.49
CA GLY A 187 -3.14 -44.70 6.30
C GLY A 187 -4.45 -44.38 7.02
N ALA A 188 -4.98 -43.16 6.95
CA ALA A 188 -6.24 -42.80 7.61
C ALA A 188 -7.35 -42.46 6.62
N ALA A 189 -8.55 -42.99 6.84
CA ALA A 189 -9.77 -42.70 6.07
C ALA A 189 -10.29 -41.25 6.25
N SER A 190 -9.49 -40.33 6.83
CA SER A 190 -9.91 -39.07 7.46
C SER A 190 -9.32 -37.78 6.87
N GLY A 191 -8.74 -37.81 5.67
CA GLY A 191 -8.19 -36.60 5.04
C GLY A 191 -9.20 -35.44 4.90
N GLU A 192 -8.74 -34.20 4.98
CA GLU A 192 -9.56 -32.98 4.90
C GLU A 192 -9.86 -32.61 3.44
N ILE A 193 -11.06 -32.09 3.16
CA ILE A 193 -11.43 -31.54 1.85
C ILE A 193 -10.84 -30.14 1.74
N ALA A 194 -9.91 -29.91 0.81
CA ALA A 194 -9.24 -28.61 0.67
C ALA A 194 -10.02 -27.62 -0.21
N GLY A 195 -11.03 -28.10 -0.92
CA GLY A 195 -11.85 -27.34 -1.85
C GLY A 195 -12.60 -28.27 -2.79
N TRP A 196 -13.18 -27.72 -3.85
CA TRP A 196 -13.92 -28.48 -4.85
C TRP A 196 -13.96 -27.75 -6.19
N CYS A 197 -14.15 -28.53 -7.24
CA CYS A 197 -14.54 -28.07 -8.56
C CYS A 197 -15.71 -28.95 -9.03
N LEU A 198 -16.90 -28.37 -9.10
CA LEU A 198 -18.17 -29.07 -9.32
C LEU A 198 -18.78 -28.64 -10.65
N SER A 199 -19.51 -29.55 -11.29
CA SER A 199 -20.31 -29.28 -12.47
C SER A 199 -21.71 -28.81 -12.08
N GLU A 200 -22.15 -27.73 -12.71
CA GLU A 200 -23.47 -27.14 -12.51
C GLU A 200 -24.19 -26.96 -13.84
N TYR A 201 -25.52 -26.87 -13.77
CA TYR A 201 -26.38 -26.61 -14.95
C TYR A 201 -26.06 -27.55 -16.12
N ASN A 202 -25.87 -28.84 -15.83
CA ASN A 202 -25.51 -29.83 -16.85
C ASN A 202 -26.69 -30.04 -17.82
N THR A 203 -26.44 -29.84 -19.12
CA THR A 203 -27.41 -29.99 -20.22
C THR A 203 -26.75 -30.67 -21.40
N GLY A 204 -27.19 -31.88 -21.76
CA GLY A 204 -26.62 -32.63 -22.88
C GLY A 204 -25.08 -32.76 -22.79
N ASP A 205 -24.37 -31.98 -23.60
CA ASP A 205 -22.90 -31.90 -23.67
C ASP A 205 -22.30 -30.59 -23.10
N CYS A 206 -23.02 -29.88 -22.22
CA CYS A 206 -22.61 -28.61 -21.62
C CYS A 206 -22.65 -28.65 -20.08
N CYS A 207 -21.75 -27.92 -19.42
CA CYS A 207 -21.83 -27.62 -17.99
C CYS A 207 -21.20 -26.26 -17.64
N GLU A 208 -21.54 -25.72 -16.46
CA GLU A 208 -20.79 -24.65 -15.82
C GLU A 208 -19.89 -25.20 -14.71
N VAL A 209 -18.75 -24.56 -14.52
CA VAL A 209 -17.84 -24.89 -13.44
C VAL A 209 -18.08 -23.97 -12.25
N ARG A 210 -18.19 -24.58 -11.08
CA ARG A 210 -18.14 -23.88 -9.79
C ARG A 210 -16.94 -24.37 -9.01
N ILE A 211 -16.10 -23.44 -8.59
CA ILE A 211 -14.85 -23.76 -7.90
C ILE A 211 -14.72 -22.99 -6.60
N ALA A 212 -14.26 -23.68 -5.57
CA ALA A 212 -13.89 -23.05 -4.31
C ALA A 212 -12.64 -23.71 -3.74
N THR A 213 -11.92 -22.95 -2.92
CA THR A 213 -10.81 -23.46 -2.10
C THR A 213 -11.03 -22.94 -0.70
N LEU A 214 -11.04 -23.84 0.28
CA LEU A 214 -11.29 -23.48 1.67
C LEU A 214 -10.12 -22.65 2.21
N ALA A 215 -10.43 -21.74 3.14
CA ALA A 215 -9.50 -20.71 3.61
C ALA A 215 -8.10 -21.23 4.00
N PRO A 216 -7.94 -22.37 4.70
CA PRO A 216 -6.61 -22.90 5.06
C PRO A 216 -5.75 -23.32 3.85
N HIS A 217 -6.37 -23.56 2.70
CA HIS A 217 -5.72 -24.11 1.51
C HIS A 217 -5.73 -23.15 0.32
N GLN A 218 -6.26 -21.93 0.49
CA GLN A 218 -6.18 -20.90 -0.54
C GLN A 218 -4.72 -20.54 -0.83
N ARG A 219 -4.46 -20.06 -2.05
CA ARG A 219 -3.13 -19.65 -2.54
C ARG A 219 -2.10 -20.78 -2.74
N LEU A 220 -2.46 -22.04 -2.49
CA LEU A 220 -1.63 -23.22 -2.79
C LEU A 220 -1.71 -23.67 -4.27
N GLY A 221 -2.34 -22.91 -5.16
CA GLY A 221 -2.56 -23.31 -6.56
C GLY A 221 -3.64 -24.38 -6.78
N LEU A 222 -4.29 -24.87 -5.72
CA LEU A 222 -5.27 -25.94 -5.77
C LEU A 222 -6.48 -25.65 -6.68
N ALA A 223 -6.97 -24.41 -6.72
CA ALA A 223 -8.06 -24.05 -7.63
C ALA A 223 -7.66 -24.26 -9.11
N THR A 224 -6.45 -23.87 -9.50
CA THR A 224 -5.97 -24.06 -10.87
C THR A 224 -5.77 -25.54 -11.18
N ALA A 225 -5.12 -26.29 -10.28
CA ALA A 225 -4.90 -27.73 -10.48
C ALA A 225 -6.22 -28.51 -10.55
N THR A 226 -7.15 -28.26 -9.63
CA THR A 226 -8.46 -28.93 -9.58
C THR A 226 -9.32 -28.55 -10.78
N GLY A 227 -9.30 -27.28 -11.22
CA GLY A 227 -10.05 -26.83 -12.39
C GLY A 227 -9.53 -27.41 -13.72
N LEU A 228 -8.21 -27.56 -13.87
CA LEU A 228 -7.60 -28.26 -15.01
C LEU A 228 -7.99 -29.75 -15.03
N ALA A 229 -7.86 -30.43 -13.89
CA ALA A 229 -8.26 -31.83 -13.75
C ALA A 229 -9.76 -32.04 -14.00
N PHE A 230 -10.60 -31.11 -13.51
CA PHE A 230 -12.03 -31.14 -13.76
C PHE A 230 -12.35 -30.98 -15.25
N SER A 231 -11.63 -30.11 -15.96
CA SER A 231 -11.81 -29.92 -17.40
C SER A 231 -11.45 -31.18 -18.21
N GLU A 232 -10.43 -31.93 -17.77
CA GLU A 232 -10.08 -33.25 -18.31
C GLU A 232 -11.20 -34.27 -18.03
N LEU A 233 -11.70 -34.35 -16.80
CA LEU A 233 -12.82 -35.22 -16.40
C LEU A 233 -14.11 -34.91 -17.17
N ALA A 234 -14.45 -33.64 -17.32
CA ALA A 234 -15.64 -33.19 -18.04
C ALA A 234 -15.60 -33.63 -19.50
N ARG A 235 -14.45 -33.48 -20.18
CA ARG A 235 -14.26 -33.98 -21.55
C ARG A 235 -14.37 -35.49 -21.65
N ALA A 236 -13.79 -36.23 -20.70
CA ALA A 236 -13.91 -37.69 -20.64
C ALA A 236 -15.37 -38.14 -20.49
N ARG A 237 -16.21 -37.32 -19.83
CA ARG A 237 -17.65 -37.53 -19.68
C ARG A 237 -18.49 -37.01 -20.87
N GLY A 238 -17.85 -36.59 -21.96
CA GLY A 238 -18.55 -36.15 -23.18
C GLY A 238 -19.01 -34.69 -23.16
N ILE A 239 -18.62 -33.89 -22.16
CA ILE A 239 -18.92 -32.45 -22.13
C ILE A 239 -18.04 -31.72 -23.14
N ARG A 240 -18.67 -31.05 -24.11
CA ARG A 240 -18.02 -30.26 -25.15
C ARG A 240 -17.90 -28.78 -24.77
N GLN A 241 -18.85 -28.25 -24.01
CA GLN A 241 -18.86 -26.85 -23.57
C GLN A 241 -18.78 -26.76 -22.05
N ILE A 242 -17.69 -26.17 -21.56
CA ILE A 242 -17.51 -25.87 -20.13
C ILE A 242 -17.50 -24.35 -19.98
N GLY A 243 -18.48 -23.83 -19.25
CA GLY A 243 -18.66 -22.42 -18.97
C GLY A 243 -18.16 -22.02 -17.58
N TRP A 244 -17.76 -20.76 -17.42
CA TRP A 244 -17.41 -20.17 -16.13
C TRP A 244 -18.03 -18.78 -16.03
N HIS A 245 -18.97 -18.59 -15.12
CA HIS A 245 -19.56 -17.28 -14.82
C HIS A 245 -18.94 -16.67 -13.57
N CYS A 246 -18.36 -15.47 -13.69
CA CYS A 246 -17.87 -14.72 -12.52
C CYS A 246 -18.12 -13.22 -12.66
N PHE A 247 -18.02 -12.49 -11.55
CA PHE A 247 -18.04 -11.03 -11.59
C PHE A 247 -16.77 -10.51 -12.24
N ALA A 248 -16.90 -9.51 -13.12
CA ALA A 248 -15.75 -8.86 -13.75
C ALA A 248 -14.76 -8.28 -12.72
N ALA A 249 -15.27 -7.86 -11.57
CA ALA A 249 -14.49 -7.34 -10.45
C ALA A 249 -13.77 -8.43 -9.63
N ASN A 250 -14.16 -9.72 -9.75
CA ASN A 250 -13.52 -10.83 -9.04
C ASN A 250 -12.23 -11.26 -9.77
N ARG A 251 -11.18 -10.44 -9.62
CA ARG A 251 -9.87 -10.64 -10.26
C ARG A 251 -9.27 -12.03 -9.98
N PRO A 252 -9.34 -12.60 -8.76
CA PRO A 252 -8.85 -13.97 -8.51
C PRO A 252 -9.59 -15.03 -9.34
N SER A 253 -10.91 -14.95 -9.45
CA SER A 253 -11.70 -15.89 -10.26
C SER A 253 -11.39 -15.73 -11.74
N VAL A 254 -11.29 -14.50 -12.24
CA VAL A 254 -10.90 -14.21 -13.63
C VAL A 254 -9.51 -14.77 -13.93
N ALA A 255 -8.53 -14.51 -13.06
CA ALA A 255 -7.17 -15.01 -13.23
C ALA A 255 -7.13 -16.56 -13.22
N THR A 256 -7.92 -17.20 -12.37
CA THR A 256 -7.99 -18.67 -12.29
C THR A 256 -8.59 -19.26 -13.58
N ALA A 257 -9.68 -18.70 -14.08
CA ALA A 257 -10.31 -19.13 -15.33
C ALA A 257 -9.32 -19.03 -16.51
N LEU A 258 -8.61 -17.90 -16.63
CA LEU A 258 -7.61 -17.69 -17.68
C LEU A 258 -6.41 -18.65 -17.56
N LYS A 259 -5.96 -18.96 -16.33
CA LYS A 259 -4.86 -19.92 -16.08
C LYS A 259 -5.25 -21.35 -16.45
N ILE A 260 -6.49 -21.75 -16.22
CA ILE A 260 -6.97 -23.09 -16.60
C ILE A 260 -7.09 -23.21 -18.12
N GLY A 261 -7.40 -22.11 -18.82
CA GLY A 261 -7.52 -22.07 -20.28
C GLY A 261 -8.92 -21.75 -20.79
N PHE A 262 -9.69 -21.04 -19.98
CA PHE A 262 -10.91 -20.39 -20.41
C PHE A 262 -10.61 -19.06 -21.11
N GLU A 263 -11.48 -18.68 -22.06
CA GLU A 263 -11.44 -17.40 -22.77
C GLU A 263 -12.76 -16.66 -22.60
N LEU A 264 -12.71 -15.33 -22.52
CA LEU A 264 -13.91 -14.51 -22.40
C LEU A 264 -14.77 -14.71 -23.65
N ALA A 265 -16.00 -15.18 -23.46
CA ALA A 265 -16.95 -15.45 -24.53
C ALA A 265 -18.07 -14.40 -24.58
N ALA A 266 -18.51 -13.91 -23.41
CA ALA A 266 -19.51 -12.85 -23.33
C ALA A 266 -19.34 -11.99 -22.08
N GLU A 267 -19.75 -10.73 -22.19
CA GLU A 267 -19.96 -9.82 -21.08
C GLU A 267 -21.47 -9.68 -20.86
N CYS A 268 -21.92 -9.82 -19.62
CA CYS A 268 -23.32 -9.71 -19.26
C CYS A 268 -23.49 -8.75 -18.09
N GLN A 269 -24.60 -8.00 -18.13
CA GLN A 269 -24.95 -7.07 -17.08
C GLN A 269 -25.94 -7.76 -16.14
N ALA A 270 -25.61 -7.79 -14.85
CA ALA A 270 -26.53 -8.20 -13.80
C ALA A 270 -26.93 -6.98 -12.96
N TYR A 271 -28.12 -7.05 -12.38
CA TYR A 271 -28.67 -6.06 -11.47
C TYR A 271 -28.96 -6.72 -10.13
N MET A 272 -28.28 -6.26 -9.10
CA MET A 272 -28.32 -6.85 -7.76
C MET A 272 -29.17 -6.00 -6.84
N ALA A 273 -30.04 -6.63 -6.06
CA ALA A 273 -30.81 -5.96 -5.02
C ALA A 273 -30.93 -6.85 -3.79
N TRP A 274 -31.00 -6.25 -2.61
CA TRP A 274 -31.21 -6.97 -1.35
C TRP A 274 -32.68 -7.01 -1.01
N TYR A 275 -33.14 -8.14 -0.47
CA TYR A 275 -34.54 -8.30 -0.07
C TYR A 275 -34.88 -7.43 1.15
N ASP A 276 -33.92 -7.24 2.06
CA ASP A 276 -33.97 -6.23 3.10
C ASP A 276 -33.77 -4.81 2.53
N GLU A 277 -34.55 -3.85 3.02
CA GLU A 277 -34.56 -2.49 2.49
C GLU A 277 -33.38 -1.67 3.00
N ALA A 278 -33.00 -1.83 4.27
CA ALA A 278 -31.86 -1.13 4.86
C ALA A 278 -30.54 -1.62 4.24
N GLU A 279 -30.40 -2.93 4.03
CA GLU A 279 -29.25 -3.51 3.32
C GLU A 279 -29.20 -3.04 1.87
N ASN A 280 -30.35 -2.97 1.19
CA ASN A 280 -30.38 -2.48 -0.20
C ASN A 280 -29.96 -1.01 -0.28
N MET A 281 -30.50 -0.14 0.58
CA MET A 281 -30.11 1.28 0.60
C MET A 281 -28.63 1.47 0.93
N ALA A 282 -28.10 0.72 1.91
CA ALA A 282 -26.68 0.77 2.27
C ALA A 282 -25.80 0.34 1.08
N ALA A 283 -26.18 -0.72 0.37
CA ALA A 283 -25.47 -1.20 -0.80
C ALA A 283 -25.54 -0.19 -1.97
N THR A 284 -26.71 0.39 -2.26
CA THR A 284 -26.89 1.36 -3.36
C THR A 284 -26.13 2.66 -3.10
N ALA A 285 -26.16 3.19 -1.87
CA ALA A 285 -25.42 4.41 -1.52
C ALA A 285 -23.93 4.28 -1.82
N THR A 286 -23.38 3.09 -1.57
CA THR A 286 -21.99 2.70 -1.87
C THR A 286 -21.69 2.67 -3.37
N ALA A 287 -22.64 2.21 -4.20
CA ALA A 287 -22.49 2.12 -5.66
C ALA A 287 -22.61 3.47 -6.38
N VAL A 288 -23.53 4.35 -5.95
CA VAL A 288 -23.75 5.68 -6.57
C VAL A 288 -22.55 6.61 -6.36
N SER A 289 -21.84 6.50 -5.23
CA SER A 289 -20.58 7.23 -5.00
C SER A 289 -19.45 6.84 -5.96
N GLY A 290 -19.51 5.65 -6.58
CA GLY A 290 -18.53 5.20 -7.58
C GLY A 290 -18.77 5.75 -8.99
N ALA A 291 -20.02 5.90 -9.41
CA ALA A 291 -20.41 6.31 -10.77
C ALA A 291 -20.22 7.82 -11.06
N ALA A 292 -20.17 8.67 -10.02
CA ALA A 292 -19.91 10.10 -10.19
C ALA A 292 -18.49 10.43 -10.71
N SER A 293 -17.58 9.43 -10.74
CA SER A 293 -16.21 9.58 -11.26
C SER A 293 -16.07 9.30 -12.77
N THR A 294 -17.13 8.89 -13.48
CA THR A 294 -17.05 8.40 -14.88
C THR A 294 -18.01 9.09 -15.87
N ARG A 295 -18.29 10.39 -15.74
CA ARG A 295 -18.86 11.17 -16.87
C ARG A 295 -17.76 11.58 -17.85
N ARG A 296 -17.36 10.68 -18.76
CA ARG A 296 -16.84 11.06 -20.08
C ARG A 296 -18.02 11.15 -21.05
N GLN A 297 -18.15 12.28 -21.74
CA GLN A 297 -19.12 12.42 -22.84
C GLN A 297 -18.88 11.35 -23.92
N PRO A 298 -19.93 10.76 -24.52
CA PRO A 298 -19.77 9.86 -25.64
C PRO A 298 -19.38 10.65 -26.90
N PRO A 299 -18.46 10.13 -27.76
CA PRO A 299 -18.18 10.74 -29.04
C PRO A 299 -19.40 10.61 -29.97
N GLY A 300 -19.72 11.71 -30.65
CA GLY A 300 -20.80 11.78 -31.62
C GLY A 300 -20.66 10.76 -32.76
N SER A 301 -21.82 10.27 -33.17
CA SER A 301 -22.07 9.42 -34.33
C SER A 301 -21.63 10.09 -35.64
N THR A 302 -20.73 9.44 -36.37
CA THR A 302 -20.73 9.53 -37.85
C THR A 302 -20.62 8.12 -38.42
N LEU A 303 -21.78 7.63 -38.90
CA LEU A 303 -21.91 6.53 -39.84
C LEU A 303 -21.10 6.81 -41.10
N ARG A 304 -20.22 5.89 -41.50
CA ARG A 304 -19.92 5.65 -42.92
C ARG A 304 -19.80 4.14 -43.18
N SER A 305 -20.62 3.70 -44.12
CA SER A 305 -20.69 2.35 -44.70
C SER A 305 -19.47 2.05 -45.59
N PRO A 306 -19.25 0.78 -45.98
CA PRO A 306 -18.01 0.33 -46.61
C PRO A 306 -18.14 0.31 -48.15
N THR A 307 -17.10 0.77 -48.85
CA THR A 307 -16.88 0.42 -50.27
C THR A 307 -15.42 0.15 -50.56
N ALA A 308 -15.17 -1.13 -50.84
CA ALA A 308 -14.29 -1.76 -51.83
C ALA A 308 -13.04 -1.03 -52.37
N ARG A 309 -11.91 -1.75 -52.23
CA ARG A 309 -10.83 -2.05 -53.21
C ARG A 309 -10.50 -0.98 -54.28
N ILE A 310 -9.20 -0.66 -54.40
CA ILE A 310 -8.36 -0.98 -55.58
C ILE A 310 -6.87 -0.77 -55.26
N ARG A 311 -6.04 -1.73 -55.68
CA ARG A 311 -4.57 -1.71 -55.72
C ARG A 311 -4.05 -0.68 -56.73
N ARG A 312 -2.89 -0.07 -56.46
CA ARG A 312 -1.70 0.00 -57.36
C ARG A 312 -0.53 0.66 -56.61
N GLY A 313 0.66 0.05 -56.69
CA GLY A 313 1.91 0.56 -56.13
C GLY A 313 2.64 1.53 -57.08
N PRO A 314 3.98 1.49 -57.16
CA PRO A 314 4.91 2.30 -56.37
C PRO A 314 5.77 3.23 -57.25
N THR A 315 6.50 4.18 -56.65
CA THR A 315 7.71 4.91 -57.16
C THR A 315 7.90 6.16 -56.26
N GLY A 316 9.06 6.71 -55.92
CA GLY A 316 10.49 6.44 -56.12
C GLY A 316 11.24 7.50 -55.28
N ALA A 317 12.41 7.16 -54.75
CA ALA A 317 13.28 8.06 -53.97
C ALA A 317 14.09 9.01 -54.91
N PRO A 318 15.15 9.72 -54.44
CA PRO A 318 15.22 10.85 -53.52
C PRO A 318 15.96 12.05 -54.16
N ARG A 319 16.13 13.20 -53.48
CA ARG A 319 17.18 14.18 -53.82
C ARG A 319 17.73 14.97 -52.62
N ALA A 320 19.04 15.13 -52.64
CA ALA A 320 19.98 15.57 -51.60
C ALA A 320 20.30 17.10 -51.70
N LEU A 321 20.46 17.81 -50.55
CA LEU A 321 21.70 18.42 -49.97
C LEU A 321 22.29 19.67 -50.71
N PRO A 322 23.20 20.51 -50.14
CA PRO A 322 23.40 21.08 -48.78
C PRO A 322 23.77 22.62 -48.84
N PRO A 323 24.77 23.21 -48.13
CA PRO A 323 24.79 23.81 -46.77
C PRO A 323 25.31 25.28 -46.73
N CYS A 324 25.45 25.91 -45.54
CA CYS A 324 26.70 26.57 -45.05
C CYS A 324 26.53 27.56 -43.88
N ARG A 325 27.43 27.44 -42.88
CA ARG A 325 28.24 28.43 -42.11
C ARG A 325 27.53 29.69 -41.55
N GLY A 326 27.74 30.18 -40.32
CA GLY A 326 28.86 30.11 -39.37
C GLY A 326 29.14 31.54 -38.85
N ASN A 327 29.41 31.66 -37.54
CA ASN A 327 30.07 32.75 -36.80
C ASN A 327 29.29 33.90 -36.11
N ALA A 328 29.54 33.96 -34.80
CA ALA A 328 30.00 35.10 -33.97
C ALA A 328 29.01 36.10 -33.31
N LEU A 329 29.23 36.27 -32.00
CA LEU A 329 28.67 37.25 -31.04
C LEU A 329 29.05 38.71 -31.39
N PRO A 330 28.36 39.74 -30.83
CA PRO A 330 28.88 40.38 -29.60
C PRO A 330 27.83 40.93 -28.60
N ARG A 331 28.34 41.32 -27.42
CA ARG A 331 27.71 41.99 -26.26
C ARG A 331 27.24 43.43 -26.55
N SER A 332 26.18 43.91 -25.84
CA SER A 332 26.18 45.10 -24.93
C SER A 332 24.86 45.91 -24.87
N ALA A 333 24.60 46.48 -23.67
CA ALA A 333 23.94 47.78 -23.36
C ALA A 333 22.39 47.92 -23.55
N ILE A 334 21.57 48.12 -22.49
CA ILE A 334 21.29 49.34 -21.66
C ILE A 334 19.95 50.04 -22.04
N PHE A 335 19.14 50.27 -21.00
CA PHE A 335 18.05 51.25 -20.77
C PHE A 335 16.56 51.00 -21.11
N ALA A 336 15.79 51.25 -20.05
CA ALA A 336 14.36 51.50 -19.95
C ALA A 336 13.91 52.81 -20.63
N ARG A 337 12.64 52.88 -21.08
CA ARG A 337 11.55 53.61 -20.38
C ARG A 337 10.26 53.75 -21.21
N ARG A 338 9.17 53.74 -20.42
CA ARG A 338 7.94 54.56 -20.49
C ARG A 338 6.85 54.22 -21.52
N TRP A 339 5.68 53.93 -20.95
CA TRP A 339 4.39 54.41 -21.44
C TRP A 339 3.67 55.21 -20.33
N ARG A 340 3.19 56.39 -20.70
CA ARG A 340 2.12 57.22 -20.08
C ARG A 340 1.06 57.32 -21.19
N ALA A 341 -0.23 57.57 -20.99
CA ALA A 341 -1.17 57.72 -19.88
C ALA A 341 -2.49 58.09 -20.57
N VAL A 342 -3.68 57.74 -20.05
CA VAL A 342 -4.87 58.63 -20.10
C VAL A 342 -5.85 58.23 -18.97
N SER A 343 -6.31 59.22 -18.22
CA SER A 343 -7.56 59.27 -17.42
C SER A 343 -8.24 60.61 -17.77
N PRO A 344 -9.56 60.87 -17.57
CA PRO A 344 -10.09 61.34 -16.25
C PRO A 344 -11.60 61.04 -15.96
N THR A 345 -12.12 61.06 -14.72
CA THR A 345 -12.72 62.24 -13.98
C THR A 345 -13.23 61.77 -12.57
N TRP A 346 -12.81 62.34 -11.41
CA TRP A 346 -13.31 63.49 -10.59
C TRP A 346 -14.68 63.27 -9.87
N ARG A 347 -14.99 63.50 -8.56
CA ARG A 347 -14.60 64.35 -7.38
C ARG A 347 -14.96 63.58 -6.06
N GLY A 348 -14.53 63.86 -4.82
CA GLY A 348 -13.66 64.87 -4.20
C GLY A 348 -13.73 64.87 -2.63
N PHE A 349 -12.69 65.44 -2.00
CA PHE A 349 -12.55 66.09 -0.65
C PHE A 349 -12.70 65.25 0.66
N ALA A 350 -11.89 65.38 1.74
CA ALA A 350 -10.77 66.27 2.14
C ALA A 350 -9.98 65.62 3.35
N ARG A 351 -8.62 65.65 3.42
CA ARG A 351 -7.70 66.51 4.25
C ARG A 351 -7.70 66.24 5.78
N ARG A 352 -6.61 66.13 6.59
CA ARG A 352 -5.25 66.75 6.79
C ARG A 352 -4.42 65.80 7.71
N SER A 353 -3.13 65.44 7.54
CA SER A 353 -1.81 66.11 7.69
C SER A 353 -1.35 66.53 9.11
N ILE A 354 -0.20 66.00 9.61
CA ILE A 354 1.04 66.69 10.11
C ILE A 354 1.88 65.86 11.13
N TRP A 355 3.20 66.05 11.07
CA TRP A 355 4.33 65.50 11.83
C TRP A 355 4.73 66.35 13.09
N ARG A 356 5.43 65.71 14.05
CA ARG A 356 6.34 66.21 15.15
C ARG A 356 5.78 66.62 16.54
N ALA A 357 6.35 66.01 17.59
CA ALA A 357 7.13 66.60 18.72
C ALA A 357 7.19 65.60 19.91
N CYS A 358 8.35 65.01 20.27
CA CYS A 358 9.36 65.42 21.27
C CYS A 358 8.94 65.43 22.78
N ALA A 359 9.61 64.56 23.54
CA ALA A 359 10.29 64.83 24.83
C ALA A 359 9.60 64.56 26.20
N THR A 360 10.37 63.85 27.05
CA THR A 360 10.47 63.89 28.55
C THR A 360 9.31 63.29 29.38
N ARG A 361 9.47 62.67 30.55
CA ARG A 361 10.57 62.40 31.51
C ARG A 361 10.06 61.39 32.58
N ARG A 362 10.89 60.39 32.92
CA ARG A 362 11.40 60.06 34.28
C ARG A 362 10.44 59.86 35.48
N ASN A 363 10.58 58.67 36.10
CA ASN A 363 11.06 58.38 37.49
C ASN A 363 10.15 57.58 38.44
N GLY A 364 10.81 56.62 39.12
CA GLY A 364 10.39 55.90 40.35
C GLY A 364 10.75 54.40 40.29
N LEU A 365 11.98 53.88 40.50
CA LEU A 365 12.84 53.83 41.71
C LEU A 365 12.05 53.29 42.93
N ARG A 366 12.30 52.09 43.51
CA ARG A 366 13.48 51.47 44.20
C ARG A 366 13.12 49.99 44.54
N TRP A 367 13.95 48.99 44.88
CA TRP A 367 15.23 48.85 45.62
C TRP A 367 15.76 47.38 45.39
N SER A 368 17.00 47.12 44.91
CA SER A 368 18.24 46.69 45.62
C SER A 368 18.23 45.25 46.23
N ALA A 369 19.28 44.39 46.23
CA ALA A 369 20.73 44.59 46.18
C ALA A 369 21.56 43.26 45.99
N ARG A 370 22.72 43.38 45.29
CA ARG A 370 24.12 42.82 45.51
C ARG A 370 24.38 41.30 45.57
N HIS A 371 25.53 40.70 45.20
CA HIS A 371 26.96 41.06 44.93
C HIS A 371 27.50 40.08 43.83
N GLU A 372 28.21 40.48 42.76
CA GLU A 372 29.63 40.86 42.60
C GLU A 372 30.63 39.69 42.43
N SER A 373 31.23 39.52 41.24
CA SER A 373 32.63 39.05 41.08
C SER A 373 33.18 39.27 39.65
N SER A 374 34.11 40.22 39.55
CA SER A 374 35.34 40.28 38.71
C SER A 374 35.41 39.61 37.32
N LYS A 375 35.58 40.44 36.28
CA LYS A 375 36.19 40.05 34.99
C LYS A 375 37.72 40.04 35.08
N PRO A 376 38.44 39.13 34.39
CA PRO A 376 39.78 39.39 33.88
C PRO A 376 39.76 39.78 32.38
N ARG A 377 40.71 40.65 31.99
CA ARG A 377 41.07 41.00 30.60
C ARG A 377 41.99 39.93 29.99
N PRO A 378 42.08 39.82 28.65
CA PRO A 378 42.66 38.68 27.97
C PRO A 378 44.19 38.70 28.01
N VAL A 379 44.79 37.52 28.25
CA VAL A 379 46.20 37.26 27.97
C VAL A 379 46.30 36.83 26.52
N SER A 380 47.04 37.61 25.72
CA SER A 380 47.41 37.27 24.36
C SER A 380 48.50 36.20 24.37
N GLU A 381 48.17 34.98 23.94
CA GLU A 381 49.18 34.03 23.49
C GLU A 381 48.90 33.64 22.04
N ASN A 382 49.87 34.02 21.20
CA ASN A 382 50.06 33.53 19.85
C ASN A 382 50.13 31.99 19.86
N ARG A 383 48.98 31.33 19.65
CA ARG A 383 48.97 30.05 18.96
C ARG A 383 48.69 30.34 17.50
N ARG A 384 49.70 30.15 16.66
CA ARG A 384 49.50 29.98 15.22
C ARG A 384 48.47 28.87 15.08
N GLY A 385 47.24 29.24 14.72
CA GLY A 385 46.18 28.29 14.48
C GLY A 385 46.64 27.37 13.35
N VAL A 386 46.78 26.09 13.67
CA VAL A 386 46.49 25.08 12.66
C VAL A 386 45.01 25.32 12.35
N GLU A 387 44.70 25.80 11.14
CA GLU A 387 43.32 25.75 10.65
C GLU A 387 42.94 24.26 10.65
N GLU A 388 42.21 23.82 11.68
CA GLU A 388 41.54 22.54 11.63
C GLU A 388 40.61 22.60 10.41
N SER A 389 40.90 21.80 9.39
CA SER A 389 40.09 21.67 8.19
C SER A 389 38.76 21.01 8.59
N HIS A 390 37.83 21.80 9.11
CA HIS A 390 36.50 21.31 9.46
C HIS A 390 35.72 21.02 8.19
N MET A 391 35.22 19.79 8.06
CA MET A 391 34.29 19.45 6.98
C MET A 391 33.03 20.32 7.11
N PRO A 392 32.35 20.68 6.02
CA PRO A 392 31.03 21.31 6.11
C PRO A 392 30.03 20.34 6.76
N GLY A 393 28.93 20.87 7.29
CA GLY A 393 27.79 20.03 7.68
C GLY A 393 26.74 19.99 6.58
N MET A 394 25.86 18.98 6.60
CA MET A 394 24.72 18.91 5.70
C MET A 394 23.57 18.14 6.35
N ILE A 395 22.34 18.61 6.10
CA ILE A 395 21.11 17.94 6.49
C ILE A 395 20.16 17.86 5.29
N VAL A 396 19.52 16.70 5.11
CA VAL A 396 18.59 16.43 4.01
C VAL A 396 17.37 15.69 4.53
N ALA A 397 16.17 16.25 4.32
CA ALA A 397 14.90 15.66 4.73
C ALA A 397 13.73 16.20 3.86
N PRO A 398 12.51 15.64 3.96
CA PRO A 398 11.37 16.07 3.15
C PRO A 398 10.72 17.38 3.63
N GLU A 399 10.99 17.83 4.86
CA GLU A 399 10.30 18.99 5.45
C GLU A 399 11.25 20.18 5.71
N PRO A 400 11.11 21.30 4.97
CA PRO A 400 12.03 22.43 5.08
C PRO A 400 12.16 23.04 6.49
N LEU A 401 11.06 23.15 7.24
CA LEU A 401 11.09 23.69 8.62
C LEU A 401 11.91 22.81 9.56
N ALA A 402 11.86 21.49 9.36
CA ALA A 402 12.63 20.54 10.17
C ALA A 402 14.11 20.54 9.79
N VAL A 403 14.41 20.59 8.48
CA VAL A 403 15.77 20.73 7.97
C VAL A 403 16.41 22.03 8.46
N GLU A 404 15.68 23.15 8.46
CA GLU A 404 16.18 24.42 9.00
C GLU A 404 16.47 24.33 10.50
N ALA A 405 15.60 23.67 11.28
CA ALA A 405 15.82 23.49 12.71
C ALA A 405 17.10 22.67 13.00
N GLY A 406 17.30 21.55 12.30
CA GLY A 406 18.52 20.75 12.42
C GLY A 406 19.76 21.49 11.92
N ALA A 407 19.67 22.23 10.81
CA ALA A 407 20.76 23.06 10.29
C ALA A 407 21.19 24.14 11.30
N ARG A 408 20.23 24.80 11.97
CA ARG A 408 20.53 25.78 13.02
C ARG A 408 21.25 25.15 14.22
N VAL A 409 21.01 23.88 14.52
CA VAL A 409 21.75 23.13 15.55
C VAL A 409 23.21 22.93 15.13
N LEU A 410 23.43 22.47 13.89
CA LEU A 410 24.79 22.34 13.33
C LEU A 410 25.55 23.68 13.33
N MET A 411 24.90 24.77 12.87
CA MET A 411 25.49 26.12 12.87
C MET A 411 25.86 26.63 14.27
N ARG A 412 25.16 26.17 15.30
CA ARG A 412 25.42 26.53 16.72
C ARG A 412 26.44 25.62 17.38
N GLY A 413 27.05 24.71 16.62
CA GLY A 413 28.11 23.85 17.10
C GLY A 413 27.66 22.45 17.48
N GLY A 414 26.36 22.11 17.41
CA GLY A 414 25.88 20.74 17.63
C GLY A 414 26.31 19.77 16.53
N ASN A 415 26.15 18.47 16.81
CA ASN A 415 26.58 17.39 15.93
C ASN A 415 25.45 16.79 15.08
N ALA A 416 25.78 15.79 14.26
CA ALA A 416 24.82 15.17 13.34
C ALA A 416 23.65 14.53 14.08
N ILE A 417 23.89 13.98 15.28
CA ILE A 417 22.88 13.36 16.13
C ILE A 417 21.95 14.43 16.70
N ASP A 418 22.50 15.52 17.22
CA ASP A 418 21.73 16.66 17.74
C ASP A 418 20.78 17.22 16.67
N ALA A 419 21.31 17.39 15.46
CA ALA A 419 20.56 17.92 14.32
C ALA A 419 19.49 16.94 13.84
N ALA A 420 19.79 15.63 13.77
CA ALA A 420 18.83 14.60 13.38
C ALA A 420 17.69 14.47 14.39
N VAL A 421 17.99 14.46 15.70
CA VAL A 421 16.99 14.39 16.77
C VAL A 421 16.10 15.64 16.78
N THR A 422 16.70 16.82 16.66
CA THR A 422 15.93 18.09 16.57
C THR A 422 15.04 18.12 15.33
N CYS A 423 15.57 17.67 14.18
CA CYS A 423 14.79 17.54 12.95
C CYS A 423 13.60 16.60 13.15
N ALA A 424 13.82 15.42 13.75
CA ALA A 424 12.75 14.45 14.00
C ALA A 424 11.62 15.01 14.89
N PHE A 425 11.95 15.77 15.95
CA PHE A 425 10.92 16.43 16.75
C PHE A 425 10.11 17.45 15.96
N VAL A 426 10.77 18.26 15.12
CA VAL A 426 10.09 19.25 14.29
C VAL A 426 9.24 18.58 13.22
N GLU A 427 9.73 17.52 12.57
CA GLU A 427 8.93 16.71 11.63
C GLU A 427 7.68 16.15 12.30
N GLY A 428 7.77 15.73 13.57
CA GLY A 428 6.59 15.29 14.35
C GLY A 428 5.51 16.36 14.52
N VAL A 429 5.85 17.64 14.37
CA VAL A 429 4.91 18.76 14.42
C VAL A 429 4.42 19.13 13.02
N VAL A 430 5.34 19.22 12.04
CA VAL A 430 5.00 19.70 10.69
C VAL A 430 4.50 18.61 9.75
N ASN A 431 4.64 17.34 10.14
CA ASN A 431 4.18 16.16 9.42
C ASN A 431 3.43 15.17 10.35
N PRO A 432 2.35 15.62 11.02
CA PRO A 432 1.76 14.96 12.19
C PRO A 432 1.04 13.63 11.90
N MET A 433 0.77 13.31 10.63
CA MET A 433 0.17 12.03 10.24
C MET A 433 1.22 10.95 9.94
N ASN A 434 2.46 11.34 9.67
CA ASN A 434 3.50 10.44 9.20
C ASN A 434 4.48 10.05 10.31
N CYS A 435 4.74 10.94 11.27
CA CYS A 435 5.74 10.74 12.33
C CYS A 435 5.40 11.59 13.57
N GLY A 436 6.06 11.31 14.69
CA GLY A 436 5.88 12.07 15.94
C GLY A 436 6.16 11.23 17.18
N ILE A 437 5.94 11.83 18.37
CA ILE A 437 6.26 11.21 19.67
C ILE A 437 5.42 9.96 19.97
N GLY A 438 4.26 9.79 19.34
CA GLY A 438 3.45 8.57 19.38
C GLY A 438 3.91 7.44 18.43
N GLY A 439 5.05 7.63 17.75
CA GLY A 439 5.59 6.75 16.72
C GLY A 439 6.75 5.87 17.17
N TYR A 440 7.61 5.52 16.22
CA TYR A 440 8.80 4.67 16.40
C TYR A 440 9.93 5.14 15.48
N VAL A 441 11.17 4.76 15.82
CA VAL A 441 12.41 5.27 15.19
C VAL A 441 13.39 4.13 14.93
N LEU A 442 14.10 4.20 13.81
CA LEU A 442 15.25 3.37 13.47
C LEU A 442 16.36 4.27 12.93
N ALA A 443 17.57 4.09 13.43
CA ALA A 443 18.73 4.86 12.99
C ALA A 443 19.92 3.95 12.68
N THR A 444 20.64 4.29 11.62
CA THR A 444 21.98 3.77 11.31
C THR A 444 22.94 4.95 11.32
N LEU A 445 24.01 4.84 12.10
CA LEU A 445 24.96 5.91 12.35
C LEU A 445 26.37 5.49 11.92
N HIS A 446 27.18 6.49 11.60
CA HIS A 446 28.63 6.42 11.64
C HIS A 446 29.14 7.44 12.66
N LEU A 447 29.98 7.01 13.59
CA LEU A 447 30.64 7.85 14.58
C LEU A 447 32.13 8.01 14.22
N ALA A 448 32.57 9.23 13.97
CA ALA A 448 33.91 9.51 13.45
C ALA A 448 35.04 9.21 14.45
N ASP A 449 34.81 9.46 15.75
CA ASP A 449 35.81 9.31 16.82
C ASP A 449 35.68 7.99 17.63
N ALA A 450 34.90 7.02 17.14
CA ALA A 450 34.61 5.82 17.91
C ALA A 450 35.63 4.69 17.67
N ALA A 451 36.58 4.53 18.62
CA ALA A 451 36.77 3.21 19.23
C ALA A 451 35.47 2.90 20.00
N ALA A 452 34.51 2.26 19.33
CA ALA A 452 33.18 2.04 19.88
C ALA A 452 33.27 1.44 21.31
N PRO A 453 32.69 2.06 22.34
CA PRO A 453 32.73 1.51 23.68
C PRO A 453 31.91 0.22 23.72
N GLY A 454 32.57 -0.93 23.76
CA GLY A 454 32.06 -2.18 24.33
C GLY A 454 30.65 -2.62 23.91
N LEU A 455 30.23 -2.38 22.67
CA LEU A 455 29.12 -3.15 22.10
C LEU A 455 29.62 -4.60 22.04
N ALA A 456 28.89 -5.53 22.64
CA ALA A 456 29.26 -6.93 22.59
C ALA A 456 29.48 -7.31 21.12
N GLU A 457 30.72 -7.68 20.79
CA GLU A 457 31.09 -8.33 19.53
C GLU A 457 30.37 -9.69 19.51
N GLY A 458 29.07 -9.66 19.24
CA GLY A 458 28.19 -10.80 19.21
C GLY A 458 27.57 -10.88 17.83
N PRO A 459 27.52 -12.07 17.21
CA PRO A 459 26.74 -12.24 15.98
C PRO A 459 25.31 -11.74 16.23
N VAL A 460 24.74 -11.04 15.23
CA VAL A 460 23.28 -10.88 15.18
C VAL A 460 22.70 -12.28 15.29
N ARG A 461 21.75 -12.50 16.22
CA ARG A 461 21.18 -13.82 16.48
C ARG A 461 20.75 -14.47 15.15
N GLY A 462 21.43 -15.55 14.75
CA GLY A 462 21.20 -16.23 13.46
C GLY A 462 22.14 -15.87 12.30
N SER A 463 23.18 -15.04 12.52
CA SER A 463 24.23 -14.78 11.52
C SER A 463 25.58 -15.42 11.91
N THR A 464 26.20 -16.16 11.00
CA THR A 464 27.44 -16.94 11.19
C THR A 464 28.62 -16.38 10.36
N GLY A 465 28.44 -15.27 9.64
CA GLY A 465 29.48 -14.77 8.72
C GLY A 465 29.44 -13.29 8.34
N SER A 466 28.91 -12.38 9.18
CA SER A 466 28.96 -10.95 8.86
C SER A 466 30.40 -10.43 8.84
N PRO A 467 30.83 -9.66 7.81
CA PRO A 467 32.16 -9.05 7.78
C PRO A 467 32.41 -8.15 9.00
N PRO A 468 33.67 -7.98 9.43
CA PRO A 468 34.02 -7.21 10.62
C PRO A 468 33.42 -5.81 10.57
N VAL A 469 33.01 -5.30 11.73
CA VAL A 469 32.42 -3.96 11.90
C VAL A 469 33.39 -2.92 11.32
N VAL A 470 32.92 -2.07 10.39
CA VAL A 470 33.66 -0.84 10.06
C VAL A 470 33.62 0.03 11.30
N GLY A 471 34.78 0.37 11.85
CA GLY A 471 34.91 1.18 13.07
C GLY A 471 33.94 2.37 13.03
N GLY A 472 33.05 2.44 14.02
CA GLY A 472 32.10 3.53 14.20
C GLY A 472 30.68 3.30 13.65
N ALA A 473 30.38 2.21 12.95
CA ALA A 473 29.01 1.91 12.51
C ALA A 473 28.13 1.40 13.67
N VAL A 474 27.00 2.06 13.93
CA VAL A 474 26.05 1.74 15.02
C VAL A 474 24.62 1.75 14.48
N ALA A 475 23.72 0.94 15.05
CA ALA A 475 22.29 1.05 14.79
C ALA A 475 21.49 1.06 16.09
N LEU A 476 20.31 1.68 16.03
CA LEU A 476 19.39 1.75 17.16
C LEU A 476 17.98 1.53 16.64
N ASP A 477 17.25 0.61 17.28
CA ASP A 477 15.87 0.27 16.95
C ASP A 477 14.95 0.55 18.14
N ALA A 478 14.07 1.52 17.99
CA ALA A 478 12.99 1.82 18.93
C ALA A 478 11.64 1.53 18.26
N PRO A 479 11.27 0.24 18.12
CA PRO A 479 10.13 -0.18 17.31
C PRO A 479 8.79 0.10 18.01
N ALA A 480 7.73 0.13 17.21
CA ALA A 480 6.38 -0.05 17.73
C ALA A 480 6.16 -1.52 18.13
N LEU A 481 5.76 -1.76 19.37
CA LEU A 481 5.52 -3.11 19.91
C LEU A 481 4.03 -3.37 20.09
N ALA A 482 3.54 -4.52 19.63
CA ALA A 482 2.17 -4.93 19.93
C ALA A 482 1.92 -4.92 21.45
N GLY A 483 0.78 -4.39 21.89
CA GLY A 483 0.46 -4.35 23.32
C GLY A 483 0.36 -5.74 23.93
N SER A 484 0.60 -5.87 25.24
CA SER A 484 0.60 -7.17 25.92
C SER A 484 -0.76 -7.85 25.95
N LEU A 485 -1.86 -7.13 25.72
CA LEU A 485 -3.20 -7.68 25.63
C LEU A 485 -3.51 -8.31 24.25
N THR A 486 -2.60 -8.19 23.29
CA THR A 486 -2.77 -8.88 21.99
C THR A 486 -2.54 -10.37 22.14
N THR A 487 -3.28 -11.18 21.37
CA THR A 487 -3.10 -12.63 21.33
C THR A 487 -2.99 -13.12 19.88
N PRO A 488 -2.24 -14.22 19.62
CA PRO A 488 -2.26 -14.87 18.32
C PRO A 488 -3.70 -15.19 17.89
N GLY A 489 -4.03 -14.94 16.62
CA GLY A 489 -5.35 -15.26 16.06
C GLY A 489 -6.53 -14.38 16.54
N MET A 490 -6.31 -13.34 17.36
CA MET A 490 -7.40 -12.51 17.90
C MET A 490 -8.30 -11.86 16.84
N TRP A 491 -7.78 -11.71 15.62
CA TRP A 491 -8.50 -11.14 14.48
C TRP A 491 -8.66 -12.11 13.32
N GLU A 492 -8.42 -13.41 13.53
CA GLU A 492 -8.55 -14.42 12.49
C GLU A 492 -9.96 -14.44 11.89
N ALA A 493 -10.99 -14.57 12.74
CA ALA A 493 -12.40 -14.55 12.32
C ALA A 493 -12.89 -13.19 11.79
N ALA A 494 -12.16 -12.11 12.10
CA ALA A 494 -12.47 -10.75 11.66
C ALA A 494 -11.63 -10.33 10.43
N SER A 495 -10.69 -11.16 9.99
CA SER A 495 -9.82 -10.87 8.86
C SER A 495 -10.62 -10.85 7.56
N LEU A 496 -10.48 -9.76 6.82
CA LEU A 496 -11.04 -9.60 5.47
C LEU A 496 -9.96 -9.86 4.39
N GLY A 497 -8.78 -10.30 4.82
CA GLY A 497 -7.61 -10.51 3.98
C GLY A 497 -6.77 -9.25 3.78
N PRO A 498 -5.84 -9.28 2.82
CA PRO A 498 -5.05 -8.12 2.46
C PRO A 498 -5.85 -6.92 2.01
N ASN A 499 -5.31 -5.73 2.26
CA ASN A 499 -5.85 -4.50 1.71
C ASN A 499 -5.72 -4.49 0.16
N PRO A 500 -6.84 -4.42 -0.60
CA PRO A 500 -6.83 -4.52 -2.06
C PRO A 500 -6.30 -3.26 -2.76
N GLU A 501 -6.19 -2.13 -2.05
CA GLU A 501 -5.69 -0.87 -2.62
C GLU A 501 -4.39 -0.39 -1.99
N GLY A 502 -3.80 -1.21 -1.12
CA GLY A 502 -2.55 -0.88 -0.48
C GLY A 502 -2.34 -1.67 0.79
N TRP A 503 -2.27 -0.95 1.90
CA TRP A 503 -1.31 -1.28 2.94
C TRP A 503 -1.85 -2.20 4.04
N GLY A 504 -1.02 -3.15 4.48
CA GLY A 504 -1.32 -4.08 5.55
C GLY A 504 -2.53 -4.99 5.29
N PHE A 505 -3.15 -5.44 6.38
CA PHE A 505 -4.34 -6.29 6.33
C PHE A 505 -5.59 -5.50 6.68
N LEU A 506 -6.74 -5.95 6.18
CA LEU A 506 -8.04 -5.44 6.60
C LEU A 506 -8.67 -6.35 7.65
N VAL A 507 -9.06 -5.76 8.76
CA VAL A 507 -9.88 -6.39 9.79
C VAL A 507 -11.23 -5.67 9.84
N ARG A 508 -12.31 -6.42 10.12
CA ARG A 508 -13.68 -5.91 10.24
C ARG A 508 -13.72 -4.64 11.11
N ASP A 509 -14.50 -3.66 10.66
CA ASP A 509 -14.66 -2.34 11.28
C ASP A 509 -13.37 -1.50 11.31
N ARG A 510 -12.34 -1.89 10.53
CA ARG A 510 -11.09 -1.15 10.37
C ARG A 510 -10.30 -0.99 11.68
N ARG A 511 -10.59 -1.84 12.67
CA ARG A 511 -10.09 -1.76 14.05
C ARG A 511 -8.58 -1.93 14.18
N ASN A 512 -7.94 -2.54 13.19
CA ASN A 512 -6.48 -2.68 13.15
C ASN A 512 -5.79 -1.47 12.53
N TYR A 513 -6.52 -0.59 11.84
CA TYR A 513 -5.98 0.55 11.08
C TYR A 513 -6.28 1.91 11.72
N MET A 514 -7.45 2.09 12.33
CA MET A 514 -7.84 3.33 13.00
C MET A 514 -8.34 3.07 14.42
N GLY A 515 -8.25 4.08 15.29
CA GLY A 515 -8.73 4.01 16.66
C GLY A 515 -7.77 3.30 17.62
N TYR A 516 -8.18 3.17 18.89
CA TYR A 516 -7.31 2.76 20.00
C TYR A 516 -6.72 1.35 19.86
N SER A 517 -7.45 0.42 19.22
CA SER A 517 -7.00 -0.95 18.97
C SER A 517 -5.95 -1.06 17.85
N SER A 518 -5.72 0.00 17.08
CA SER A 518 -4.68 0.04 16.05
C SER A 518 -3.28 0.37 16.61
N ILE A 519 -3.22 0.86 17.85
CA ILE A 519 -2.02 1.39 18.48
C ILE A 519 -1.09 0.27 18.96
N CYS A 520 0.19 0.41 18.63
CA CYS A 520 1.29 -0.30 19.29
C CYS A 520 2.00 0.64 20.27
N THR A 521 2.72 0.08 21.24
CA THR A 521 3.48 0.85 22.24
C THR A 521 4.49 1.77 21.54
N PRO A 522 4.40 3.11 21.74
CA PRO A 522 5.28 4.08 21.09
C PRO A 522 6.75 4.00 21.53
N GLY A 523 7.66 4.07 20.57
CA GLY A 523 9.10 4.01 20.78
C GLY A 523 9.87 5.30 20.52
N ALA A 524 9.27 6.27 19.81
CA ALA A 524 10.01 7.41 19.28
C ALA A 524 10.74 8.22 20.35
N VAL A 525 10.08 8.54 21.48
CA VAL A 525 10.68 9.34 22.55
C VAL A 525 11.88 8.61 23.17
N ALA A 526 11.75 7.33 23.52
CA ALA A 526 12.85 6.54 24.07
C ALA A 526 14.04 6.44 23.08
N GLY A 527 13.76 6.22 21.79
CA GLY A 527 14.79 6.13 20.77
C GLY A 527 15.55 7.43 20.56
N LEU A 528 14.84 8.55 20.40
CA LEU A 528 15.44 9.88 20.25
C LEU A 528 16.22 10.30 21.49
N ALA A 529 15.71 9.99 22.68
CA ALA A 529 16.40 10.25 23.95
C ALA A 529 17.70 9.45 24.07
N MET A 530 17.67 8.16 23.71
CA MET A 530 18.86 7.32 23.76
C MET A 530 19.93 7.80 22.77
N LEU A 531 19.54 8.19 21.54
CA LEU A 531 20.46 8.77 20.56
C LEU A 531 21.13 10.04 21.12
N LEU A 532 20.32 10.99 21.59
CA LEU A 532 20.83 12.27 22.10
C LEU A 532 21.68 12.08 23.36
N SER A 533 21.26 11.23 24.30
CA SER A 533 21.98 11.00 25.55
C SER A 533 23.33 10.31 25.34
N ARG A 534 23.44 9.40 24.37
CA ARG A 534 24.67 8.65 24.13
C ARG A 534 25.64 9.39 23.22
N TYR A 535 25.10 10.06 22.20
CA TYR A 535 25.90 10.56 21.07
C TYR A 535 25.66 12.03 20.77
N GLY A 536 24.72 12.69 21.44
CA GLY A 536 24.47 14.12 21.28
C GLY A 536 25.40 15.00 22.11
N THR A 537 25.37 16.29 21.82
CA THR A 537 26.12 17.34 22.52
C THR A 537 25.24 18.47 23.05
N ILE A 538 23.95 18.50 22.70
CA ILE A 538 22.97 19.45 23.23
C ILE A 538 22.05 18.81 24.29
N SER A 539 21.36 19.64 25.08
CA SER A 539 20.41 19.13 26.06
C SER A 539 19.12 18.61 25.41
N TRP A 540 18.44 17.68 26.11
CA TRP A 540 17.11 17.21 25.73
C TRP A 540 16.10 18.35 25.51
N ALA A 541 16.13 19.34 26.38
CA ALA A 541 15.26 20.51 26.28
C ALA A 541 15.58 21.35 25.03
N ASP A 542 16.87 21.54 24.71
CA ASP A 542 17.28 22.30 23.52
C ASP A 542 16.86 21.61 22.21
N ALA A 543 16.92 20.27 22.16
CA ALA A 543 16.51 19.50 21.01
C ALA A 543 14.99 19.58 20.74
N ILE A 544 14.18 19.66 21.80
CA ILE A 544 12.70 19.74 21.70
C ILE A 544 12.21 21.18 21.46
N ALA A 545 12.91 22.18 22.00
CA ALA A 545 12.44 23.56 22.02
C ALA A 545 12.00 24.12 20.65
N PRO A 546 12.64 23.81 19.50
CA PRO A 546 12.15 24.22 18.20
C PRO A 546 10.77 23.67 17.86
N ALA A 547 10.52 22.38 18.13
CA ALA A 547 9.25 21.73 17.86
C ALA A 547 8.14 22.32 18.74
N ALA A 548 8.39 22.52 20.03
CA ALA A 548 7.44 23.15 20.94
C ALA A 548 7.03 24.56 20.47
N ARG A 549 8.00 25.39 20.07
CA ARG A 549 7.71 26.73 19.53
C ARG A 549 6.87 26.67 18.25
N ILE A 550 7.24 25.82 17.30
CA ILE A 550 6.50 25.69 16.03
C ILE A 550 5.07 25.19 16.28
N ALA A 551 4.87 24.25 17.22
CA ALA A 551 3.54 23.77 17.58
C ALA A 551 2.68 24.88 18.21
N ARG A 552 3.28 25.73 19.06
CA ARG A 552 2.60 26.85 19.74
C ARG A 552 2.27 28.00 18.80
N ASP A 553 3.26 28.48 18.05
CA ASP A 553 3.14 29.63 17.15
C ASP A 553 2.31 29.29 15.90
N GLY A 554 2.43 28.03 15.47
CA GLY A 554 1.81 27.45 14.29
C GLY A 554 2.66 27.58 13.03
N PHE A 555 2.31 26.80 12.02
CA PHE A 555 2.91 26.84 10.69
C PHE A 555 1.84 26.80 9.61
N MET A 556 2.20 27.30 8.42
CA MET A 556 1.29 27.28 7.28
C MET A 556 1.25 25.87 6.68
N VAL A 557 0.06 25.32 6.50
CA VAL A 557 -0.13 24.03 5.82
C VAL A 557 0.36 24.17 4.37
N GLY A 558 1.31 23.31 3.99
CA GLY A 558 1.89 23.28 2.65
C GLY A 558 1.03 22.49 1.65
N GLN A 559 1.33 22.64 0.35
CA GLN A 559 0.61 21.91 -0.70
C GLN A 559 0.76 20.39 -0.58
N THR A 560 1.97 19.90 -0.31
CA THR A 560 2.26 18.47 -0.16
C THR A 560 1.49 17.86 1.01
N LEU A 561 1.50 18.53 2.17
CA LEU A 561 0.80 18.07 3.37
C LEU A 561 -0.72 18.04 3.16
N ALA A 562 -1.30 19.10 2.60
CA ALA A 562 -2.73 19.11 2.28
C ALA A 562 -3.09 18.04 1.24
N ALA A 563 -2.22 17.79 0.25
CA ALA A 563 -2.43 16.76 -0.76
C ALA A 563 -2.38 15.34 -0.18
N SER A 564 -1.48 15.06 0.78
CA SER A 564 -1.43 13.75 1.44
C SER A 564 -2.71 13.48 2.25
N TRP A 565 -3.23 14.48 2.96
CA TRP A 565 -4.47 14.35 3.73
C TRP A 565 -5.71 14.13 2.88
N ARG A 566 -5.72 14.66 1.64
CA ARG A 566 -6.83 14.52 0.70
C ARG A 566 -6.88 13.18 -0.02
N TYR A 567 -5.85 12.33 0.14
CA TYR A 567 -5.84 11.02 -0.48
C TYR A 567 -7.08 10.22 -0.05
N ARG A 568 -7.90 9.81 -1.03
CA ARG A 568 -9.06 8.95 -0.80
C ARG A 568 -8.81 7.58 -1.42
N ALA A 569 -8.92 6.54 -0.60
CA ALA A 569 -9.08 5.19 -1.08
C ALA A 569 -10.30 5.09 -2.01
N ARG A 570 -10.19 4.28 -3.05
CA ARG A 570 -11.29 3.92 -3.96
C ARG A 570 -12.17 2.80 -3.34
N ASP A 571 -11.66 2.03 -2.39
CA ASP A 571 -12.37 0.99 -1.65
C ASP A 571 -12.84 1.59 -0.32
N LEU A 572 -14.15 1.71 -0.18
CA LEU A 572 -14.80 2.35 0.97
C LEU A 572 -14.64 1.57 2.29
N ARG A 573 -14.11 0.34 2.23
CA ARG A 573 -13.71 -0.41 3.43
C ARG A 573 -12.41 0.12 4.03
N LEU A 574 -11.65 0.92 3.29
CA LEU A 574 -10.41 1.53 3.76
C LEU A 574 -10.68 2.83 4.51
N CYS A 575 -9.76 3.21 5.40
CA CYS A 575 -9.76 4.53 6.00
C CYS A 575 -8.89 5.47 5.18
N ASN A 576 -9.37 6.69 4.99
CA ASN A 576 -8.52 7.81 4.63
C ASN A 576 -8.17 8.65 5.87
N THR A 577 -7.29 9.63 5.72
CA THR A 577 -6.89 10.55 6.80
C THR A 577 -8.09 11.23 7.45
N LEU A 578 -9.08 11.66 6.66
CA LEU A 578 -10.29 12.30 7.20
C LEU A 578 -11.10 11.34 8.08
N ASP A 579 -11.23 10.06 7.72
CA ASP A 579 -11.93 9.07 8.54
C ASP A 579 -11.24 8.89 9.91
N CYS A 580 -9.91 8.80 9.92
CA CYS A 580 -9.12 8.69 11.15
C CYS A 580 -9.27 9.94 12.03
N LEU A 581 -9.07 11.13 11.45
CA LEU A 581 -9.17 12.40 12.17
C LEU A 581 -10.60 12.68 12.66
N ALA A 582 -11.60 12.35 11.86
CA ALA A 582 -13.00 12.55 12.21
C ALA A 582 -13.51 11.54 13.24
N ALA A 583 -12.77 10.50 13.61
CA ALA A 583 -13.20 9.54 14.62
C ALA A 583 -12.87 9.97 16.06
N ASN A 584 -11.81 10.77 16.26
CA ASN A 584 -11.38 11.24 17.57
C ASN A 584 -11.75 12.73 17.77
N PRO A 585 -12.37 13.12 18.90
CA PRO A 585 -12.77 14.52 19.15
C PRO A 585 -11.63 15.53 19.11
N GLU A 586 -10.46 15.20 19.68
CA GLU A 586 -9.30 16.08 19.69
C GLU A 586 -8.67 16.22 18.31
N ALA A 587 -8.53 15.10 17.59
CA ALA A 587 -8.02 15.12 16.22
C ALA A 587 -8.91 15.96 15.31
N ARG A 588 -10.24 15.84 15.46
CA ARG A 588 -11.22 16.69 14.78
C ARG A 588 -11.01 18.17 15.10
N ARG A 589 -10.79 18.51 16.38
CA ARG A 589 -10.63 19.89 16.85
C ARG A 589 -9.34 20.54 16.32
N ILE A 590 -8.25 19.78 16.24
CA ILE A 590 -6.93 20.29 15.87
C ILE A 590 -6.77 20.36 14.34
N TYR A 591 -7.18 19.32 13.62
CA TYR A 591 -6.81 19.13 12.21
C TYR A 591 -7.94 19.37 11.21
N LEU A 592 -9.18 19.62 11.66
CA LEU A 592 -10.31 19.91 10.77
C LEU A 592 -10.86 21.33 11.01
N ARG A 593 -11.33 21.95 9.93
CA ARG A 593 -12.09 23.20 9.95
C ARG A 593 -13.50 23.01 10.51
N GLU A 594 -14.15 24.12 10.86
CA GLU A 594 -15.59 24.14 11.16
C GLU A 594 -16.37 23.48 9.99
N GLY A 595 -17.18 22.46 10.29
CA GLY A 595 -17.85 21.64 9.26
C GLY A 595 -17.18 20.30 8.92
N ARG A 596 -16.07 19.94 9.59
CA ARG A 596 -15.33 18.66 9.43
C ARG A 596 -14.59 18.53 8.10
N GLU A 597 -14.11 19.64 7.55
CA GLU A 597 -13.26 19.65 6.36
C GLU A 597 -11.78 19.63 6.74
N LEU A 598 -10.93 19.04 5.90
CA LEU A 598 -9.48 19.08 6.09
C LEU A 598 -8.96 20.52 5.98
N LEU A 599 -7.85 20.81 6.65
CA LEU A 599 -7.10 22.05 6.41
C LEU A 599 -6.53 22.06 4.98
N GLU A 600 -6.44 23.26 4.43
CA GLU A 600 -6.03 23.55 3.06
C GLU A 600 -4.66 24.24 3.02
N PRO A 601 -4.00 24.28 1.84
CA PRO A 601 -2.80 25.09 1.68
C PRO A 601 -3.02 26.53 2.13
N ALA A 602 -2.05 27.05 2.87
CA ALA A 602 -2.09 28.37 3.51
C ALA A 602 -3.10 28.53 4.67
N ASP A 603 -3.67 27.46 5.22
CA ASP A 603 -4.21 27.53 6.58
C ASP A 603 -3.09 27.57 7.61
N LEU A 604 -3.34 28.24 8.73
CA LEU A 604 -2.46 28.22 9.88
C LEU A 604 -2.85 27.07 10.81
N LEU A 605 -1.99 26.05 10.92
CA LEU A 605 -2.14 24.96 11.88
C LEU A 605 -1.40 25.31 13.16
N ARG A 606 -2.15 25.38 14.28
CA ARG A 606 -1.63 25.55 15.64
C ARG A 606 -2.04 24.37 16.50
N ASN A 607 -1.11 23.90 17.32
CA ASN A 607 -1.33 22.79 18.24
C ASN A 607 -0.69 23.12 19.61
N PRO A 608 -1.32 24.01 20.40
CA PRO A 608 -0.78 24.40 21.70
C PRO A 608 -0.70 23.22 22.69
N ASP A 609 -1.62 22.26 22.61
CA ASP A 609 -1.62 21.04 23.42
C ASP A 609 -0.36 20.20 23.18
N LEU A 610 0.06 20.06 21.91
CA LEU A 610 1.32 19.41 21.57
C LEU A 610 2.51 20.23 22.07
N ALA A 611 2.46 21.56 21.98
CA ALA A 611 3.51 22.40 22.52
C ALA A 611 3.68 22.22 24.03
N ASP A 612 2.57 22.23 24.78
CA ASP A 612 2.57 22.00 26.24
C ASP A 612 3.10 20.61 26.58
N THR A 613 2.73 19.58 25.80
CA THR A 613 3.25 18.21 25.96
C THR A 613 4.75 18.13 25.68
N LEU A 614 5.24 18.78 24.64
CA LEU A 614 6.66 18.84 24.30
C LEU A 614 7.46 19.61 25.37
N GLU A 615 6.95 20.75 25.85
CA GLU A 615 7.58 21.52 26.93
C GLU A 615 7.64 20.73 28.24
N ARG A 616 6.60 19.96 28.53
CA ARG A 616 6.57 19.04 29.68
C ARG A 616 7.61 17.94 29.53
N LEU A 617 7.71 17.29 28.38
CA LEU A 617 8.76 16.30 28.09
C LEU A 617 10.16 16.92 28.19
N ALA A 618 10.34 18.16 27.72
CA ALA A 618 11.59 18.89 27.83
C ALA A 618 11.98 19.15 29.30
N ALA A 619 11.01 19.48 30.15
CA ALA A 619 11.23 19.80 31.56
C ALA A 619 11.42 18.57 32.46
N ARG A 620 10.68 17.48 32.20
CA ARG A 620 10.63 16.29 33.06
C ARG A 620 11.46 15.12 32.54
N GLY A 621 11.93 15.20 31.31
CA GLY A 621 12.71 14.17 30.65
C GLY A 621 11.83 13.15 29.89
N PRO A 622 12.48 12.26 29.12
CA PRO A 622 11.80 11.28 28.26
C PRO A 622 10.97 10.26 29.05
N ASP A 623 11.36 9.95 30.28
CA ASP A 623 10.71 8.95 31.14
C ASP A 623 9.29 9.34 31.55
N ASP A 624 8.90 10.63 31.43
CA ASP A 624 7.53 11.05 31.76
C ASP A 624 6.50 10.32 30.88
N LEU A 625 6.83 10.04 29.61
CA LEU A 625 5.95 9.29 28.67
C LEU A 625 5.77 7.82 29.06
N TYR A 626 6.76 7.23 29.74
CA TYR A 626 6.81 5.78 30.01
C TYR A 626 6.49 5.41 31.46
N ALA A 627 6.84 6.27 32.41
CA ALA A 627 6.67 6.03 33.85
C ALA A 627 6.21 7.26 34.67
N GLY A 628 6.02 8.43 34.05
CA GLY A 628 5.57 9.65 34.74
C GLY A 628 4.07 9.90 34.66
N GLU A 629 3.65 11.16 34.85
CA GLU A 629 2.22 11.49 34.79
C GLU A 629 1.71 11.49 33.33
N LEU A 630 2.58 11.67 32.31
CA LEU A 630 2.14 11.50 30.90
C LEU A 630 1.79 10.03 30.69
N ALA A 631 2.64 9.11 31.15
CA ALA A 631 2.34 7.68 31.12
C ALA A 631 1.02 7.36 31.82
N ALA A 632 0.72 7.99 32.96
CA ALA A 632 -0.53 7.80 33.68
C ALA A 632 -1.76 8.32 32.91
N GLU A 633 -1.66 9.48 32.28
CA GLU A 633 -2.73 10.07 31.44
C GLU A 633 -2.99 9.22 30.19
N ILE A 634 -1.91 8.88 29.46
CA ILE A 634 -1.94 8.02 28.28
C ILE A 634 -2.58 6.67 28.65
N SER A 635 -2.06 6.00 29.67
CA SER A 635 -2.55 4.67 30.06
C SER A 635 -4.02 4.66 30.46
N ARG A 636 -4.48 5.72 31.14
CA ARG A 636 -5.89 5.85 31.55
C ARG A 636 -6.81 5.95 30.34
N ASP A 637 -6.44 6.78 29.37
CA ASP A 637 -7.19 6.97 28.12
C ASP A 637 -7.17 5.71 27.24
N LEU A 638 -5.99 5.11 27.05
CA LEU A 638 -5.83 3.87 26.29
C LEU A 638 -6.65 2.72 26.89
N ALA A 639 -6.62 2.56 28.21
CA ALA A 639 -7.40 1.53 28.91
C ALA A 639 -8.91 1.78 28.83
N ALA A 640 -9.34 3.04 28.94
CA ALA A 640 -10.77 3.40 28.87
C ALA A 640 -11.39 3.15 27.49
N ASN A 641 -10.58 3.14 26.42
CA ASN A 641 -11.06 3.06 25.04
C ASN A 641 -10.65 1.79 24.28
N GLY A 642 -10.23 0.74 25.00
CA GLY A 642 -10.02 -0.59 24.40
C GLY A 642 -8.72 -0.72 23.59
N SER A 643 -7.67 0.01 23.97
CA SER A 643 -6.32 -0.26 23.45
C SER A 643 -5.77 -1.57 24.00
N PHE A 644 -4.83 -2.18 23.27
CA PHE A 644 -4.08 -3.34 23.77
C PHE A 644 -2.80 -2.96 24.52
N VAL A 645 -2.40 -1.70 24.43
CA VAL A 645 -1.23 -1.16 25.15
C VAL A 645 -1.65 -0.82 26.57
N THR A 646 -0.88 -1.33 27.53
CA THR A 646 -1.13 -1.11 28.96
C THR A 646 -0.10 -0.18 29.60
N ALA A 647 -0.38 0.31 30.81
CA ALA A 647 0.62 1.00 31.62
C ALA A 647 1.88 0.15 31.83
N GLY A 648 1.73 -1.17 31.98
CA GLY A 648 2.84 -2.10 32.09
C GLY A 648 3.68 -2.18 30.80
N ASP A 649 3.07 -2.03 29.63
CA ASP A 649 3.80 -2.00 28.36
C ASP A 649 4.60 -0.72 28.17
N LEU A 650 4.06 0.43 28.60
CA LEU A 650 4.81 1.69 28.63
C LEU A 650 5.99 1.62 29.60
N ALA A 651 5.75 1.16 30.84
CA ALA A 651 6.77 1.08 31.87
C ALA A 651 7.88 0.06 31.55
N ALA A 652 7.56 -1.01 30.82
CA ALA A 652 8.51 -2.03 30.39
C ALA A 652 9.15 -1.76 29.02
N TYR A 653 8.82 -0.63 28.37
CA TYR A 653 9.36 -0.33 27.05
C TYR A 653 10.88 -0.14 27.10
N ALA A 654 11.58 -0.77 26.16
CA ALA A 654 13.03 -0.65 26.03
C ALA A 654 13.43 -0.54 24.56
N VAL A 655 14.37 0.36 24.28
CA VAL A 655 15.04 0.48 22.99
C VAL A 655 15.97 -0.72 22.78
N ARG A 656 16.03 -1.23 21.55
CA ARG A 656 16.92 -2.30 21.16
C ARG A 656 18.22 -1.70 20.61
N ASP A 657 19.32 -2.01 21.29
CA ASP A 657 20.66 -1.75 20.79
C ASP A 657 21.04 -2.86 19.81
N ILE A 658 21.28 -2.51 18.55
CA ILE A 658 21.43 -3.49 17.47
C ILE A 658 22.67 -3.19 16.63
N MET A 659 23.30 -4.24 16.13
CA MET A 659 24.36 -4.09 15.14
C MET A 659 23.75 -3.84 13.76
N PRO A 660 24.25 -2.85 12.99
CA PRO A 660 23.82 -2.67 11.62
C PRO A 660 24.22 -3.89 10.79
N LEU A 661 23.28 -4.37 9.97
CA LEU A 661 23.51 -5.45 9.03
C LEU A 661 24.55 -5.03 7.99
N ALA A 662 25.49 -5.93 7.73
CA ALA A 662 26.62 -5.70 6.84
C ALA A 662 26.44 -6.42 5.50
N GLY A 663 26.84 -5.78 4.41
CA GLY A 663 26.92 -6.40 3.10
C GLY A 663 27.89 -5.67 2.19
N THR A 664 28.07 -6.18 0.98
CA THR A 664 28.97 -5.60 -0.02
C THR A 664 28.30 -5.49 -1.38
N TYR A 665 28.70 -4.48 -2.15
CA TYR A 665 28.30 -4.28 -3.54
C TYR A 665 29.44 -3.67 -4.34
N ARG A 666 30.07 -4.42 -5.25
CA ARG A 666 31.16 -3.94 -6.14
C ARG A 666 32.32 -3.24 -5.40
N GLY A 667 32.72 -3.80 -4.27
CA GLY A 667 33.77 -3.24 -3.41
C GLY A 667 33.34 -2.06 -2.54
N TRP A 668 32.05 -1.72 -2.53
CA TRP A 668 31.45 -0.83 -1.54
C TRP A 668 30.93 -1.65 -0.36
N GLU A 669 31.12 -1.14 0.86
CA GLU A 669 30.57 -1.77 2.06
C GLU A 669 29.28 -1.07 2.46
N ILE A 670 28.29 -1.84 2.88
CA ILE A 670 26.95 -1.33 3.17
C ILE A 670 26.59 -1.71 4.60
N ARG A 671 26.17 -0.70 5.37
CA ARG A 671 25.62 -0.86 6.72
C ARG A 671 24.17 -0.41 6.71
N THR A 672 23.24 -1.33 6.97
CA THR A 672 21.80 -1.09 6.90
C THR A 672 21.08 -1.77 8.07
N ALA A 673 19.75 -1.64 8.14
CA ALA A 673 18.99 -2.19 9.24
C ALA A 673 18.87 -3.73 9.20
N PRO A 674 18.99 -4.45 10.34
CA PRO A 674 18.77 -5.90 10.43
C PRO A 674 17.27 -6.26 10.41
N PRO A 675 16.87 -7.54 10.42
CA PRO A 675 15.46 -7.92 10.62
C PRO A 675 14.87 -7.31 11.90
N PRO A 676 13.55 -6.98 11.92
CA PRO A 676 12.54 -7.27 10.89
C PRO A 676 12.45 -6.19 9.80
N HIS A 677 13.50 -5.38 9.63
CA HIS A 677 13.52 -4.22 8.74
C HIS A 677 13.88 -4.57 7.29
N GLY A 678 13.94 -3.56 6.41
CA GLY A 678 14.07 -3.75 4.96
C GLY A 678 15.48 -4.03 4.47
N GLY A 679 16.49 -3.88 5.33
CA GLY A 679 17.91 -4.02 4.98
C GLY A 679 18.32 -5.38 4.41
N PRO A 680 17.85 -6.55 4.93
CA PRO A 680 18.15 -7.85 4.33
C PRO A 680 17.69 -7.94 2.87
N THR A 681 16.51 -7.42 2.56
CA THR A 681 15.97 -7.42 1.18
C THR A 681 16.73 -6.48 0.26
N LEU A 682 17.16 -5.31 0.78
CA LEU A 682 18.04 -4.40 0.04
C LEU A 682 19.38 -5.07 -0.31
N LEU A 683 20.02 -5.72 0.66
CA LEU A 683 21.28 -6.42 0.45
C LEU A 683 21.13 -7.62 -0.49
N ALA A 684 20.06 -8.40 -0.37
CA ALA A 684 19.79 -9.51 -1.28
C ALA A 684 19.67 -9.01 -2.74
N ALA A 685 18.91 -7.94 -2.98
CA ALA A 685 18.76 -7.37 -4.32
C ALA A 685 20.10 -6.83 -4.87
N LEU A 686 20.89 -6.14 -4.05
CA LEU A 686 22.24 -5.69 -4.43
C LEU A 686 23.17 -6.85 -4.74
N SER A 687 23.19 -7.90 -3.91
CA SER A 687 23.99 -9.11 -4.14
C SER A 687 23.61 -9.83 -5.43
N ILE A 688 22.32 -9.85 -5.82
CA ILE A 688 21.88 -10.39 -7.12
C ILE A 688 22.46 -9.54 -8.27
N LEU A 689 22.29 -8.22 -8.19
CA LEU A 689 22.70 -7.27 -9.23
C LEU A 689 24.22 -7.12 -9.39
N GLU A 690 24.99 -7.40 -8.34
CA GLU A 690 26.45 -7.29 -8.36
C GLU A 690 27.10 -8.17 -9.44
N GLY A 691 26.51 -9.35 -9.71
CA GLY A 691 26.97 -10.27 -10.75
C GLY A 691 26.51 -9.93 -12.17
N LEU A 692 25.81 -8.81 -12.38
CA LEU A 692 25.28 -8.39 -13.68
C LEU A 692 25.95 -7.10 -14.17
N ASP A 693 26.07 -6.90 -15.47
CA ASP A 693 26.47 -5.61 -16.04
C ASP A 693 25.28 -4.64 -16.05
N VAL A 694 25.07 -3.94 -14.93
CA VAL A 694 23.97 -2.99 -14.75
C VAL A 694 24.21 -1.72 -15.58
N ALA A 695 25.43 -1.19 -15.54
CA ALA A 695 25.80 0.04 -16.23
C ALA A 695 25.71 -0.09 -17.76
N GLY A 696 26.25 -1.18 -18.32
CA GLY A 696 26.25 -1.42 -19.77
C GLY A 696 24.86 -1.61 -20.39
N ARG A 697 23.82 -1.84 -19.57
CA ARG A 697 22.42 -1.93 -20.03
C ARG A 697 21.79 -0.57 -20.30
N GLY A 698 22.40 0.51 -19.84
CA GLY A 698 21.87 1.87 -19.96
C GLY A 698 20.76 2.16 -18.95
N HIS A 699 20.91 3.27 -18.23
CA HIS A 699 19.96 3.69 -17.20
C HIS A 699 18.54 3.82 -17.74
N ASN A 700 17.57 3.18 -17.06
CA ASN A 700 16.16 3.15 -17.45
C ASN A 700 15.89 2.66 -18.88
N SER A 701 16.77 1.83 -19.45
CA SER A 701 16.44 1.01 -20.62
C SER A 701 15.45 -0.10 -20.22
N ALA A 702 14.80 -0.71 -21.22
CA ALA A 702 13.88 -1.81 -20.96
C ALA A 702 14.59 -3.02 -20.31
N GLU A 703 15.82 -3.27 -20.73
CA GLU A 703 16.65 -4.34 -20.18
C GLU A 703 17.07 -4.06 -18.73
N TYR A 704 17.48 -2.82 -18.42
CA TYR A 704 17.79 -2.40 -17.05
C TYR A 704 16.57 -2.58 -16.13
N ILE A 705 15.41 -2.05 -16.53
CA ILE A 705 14.18 -2.12 -15.74
C ILE A 705 13.80 -3.58 -15.50
N TYR A 706 13.82 -4.42 -16.54
CA TYR A 706 13.48 -5.84 -16.41
C TYR A 706 14.41 -6.54 -15.40
N GLN A 707 15.72 -6.37 -15.50
CA GLN A 707 16.65 -7.07 -14.61
C GLN A 707 16.57 -6.62 -13.16
N VAL A 708 16.53 -5.32 -12.93
CA VAL A 708 16.37 -4.78 -11.58
C VAL A 708 15.03 -5.18 -10.99
N ALA A 709 13.96 -5.19 -11.79
CA ALA A 709 12.66 -5.70 -11.35
C ALA A 709 12.72 -7.19 -10.97
N MET A 710 13.38 -8.03 -11.77
CA MET A 710 13.52 -9.46 -11.44
C MET A 710 14.39 -9.70 -10.20
N ALA A 711 15.46 -8.92 -10.01
CA ALA A 711 16.28 -8.99 -8.79
C ALA A 711 15.49 -8.58 -7.54
N LEU A 712 14.69 -7.50 -7.63
CA LEU A 712 13.78 -7.10 -6.56
C LEU A 712 12.74 -8.19 -6.28
N LYS A 713 12.11 -8.72 -7.33
CA LYS A 713 11.11 -9.79 -7.22
C LYS A 713 11.68 -11.03 -6.53
N ALA A 714 12.89 -11.45 -6.89
CA ALA A 714 13.61 -12.54 -6.23
C ALA A 714 13.89 -12.24 -4.74
N ALA A 715 14.38 -11.04 -4.42
CA ALA A 715 14.61 -10.64 -3.04
C ALA A 715 13.32 -10.64 -2.19
N PHE A 716 12.18 -10.23 -2.77
CA PHE A 716 10.87 -10.31 -2.12
C PHE A 716 10.35 -11.75 -1.98
N ALA A 717 10.69 -12.65 -2.91
CA ALA A 717 10.35 -14.07 -2.81
C ALA A 717 11.02 -14.72 -1.58
N ASP A 718 12.27 -14.36 -1.28
CA ASP A 718 12.96 -14.82 -0.06
C ASP A 718 12.50 -14.04 1.18
N ARG A 719 12.14 -12.76 1.05
CA ARG A 719 11.68 -11.94 2.20
C ARG A 719 10.38 -12.45 2.79
N ASN A 720 9.34 -12.59 1.96
CA ASN A 720 7.97 -12.64 2.42
C ASN A 720 7.61 -13.87 3.30
N PRO A 721 8.21 -15.06 3.09
CA PRO A 721 7.98 -16.21 3.96
C PRO A 721 8.70 -16.10 5.32
N TYR A 722 9.87 -15.45 5.35
CA TYR A 722 10.82 -15.62 6.46
C TYR A 722 11.07 -14.37 7.30
N LEU A 723 10.96 -13.15 6.75
CA LEU A 723 11.31 -11.93 7.47
C LEU A 723 10.34 -11.71 8.64
N GLY A 724 10.89 -11.53 9.84
CA GLY A 724 10.12 -11.27 11.07
C GLY A 724 11.02 -10.86 12.23
N ASP A 725 10.39 -10.59 13.38
CA ASP A 725 11.09 -10.22 14.61
C ASP A 725 11.89 -11.41 15.16
N MET A 726 13.23 -11.31 15.18
CA MET A 726 14.14 -12.39 15.58
C MET A 726 14.07 -12.77 17.06
N THR A 727 13.30 -12.05 17.87
CA THR A 727 12.95 -12.48 19.23
C THR A 727 11.83 -13.53 19.23
N PHE A 728 11.08 -13.66 18.13
CA PHE A 728 9.93 -14.57 18.00
C PHE A 728 10.10 -15.63 16.91
N VAL A 729 10.87 -15.35 15.85
CA VAL A 729 11.00 -16.26 14.70
C VAL A 729 12.46 -16.38 14.25
N ASP A 730 12.81 -17.56 13.73
CA ASP A 730 14.13 -17.80 13.17
C ASP A 730 14.17 -17.34 11.72
N VAL A 731 14.90 -16.26 11.46
CA VAL A 731 15.13 -15.73 10.10
C VAL A 731 16.40 -16.36 9.53
N PRO A 732 16.37 -17.02 8.36
CA PRO A 732 17.55 -17.61 7.72
C PRO A 732 18.43 -16.52 7.07
N LEU A 733 18.87 -15.56 7.87
CA LEU A 733 19.45 -14.29 7.44
C LEU A 733 20.71 -14.48 6.58
N ASP A 734 21.64 -15.33 7.02
CA ASP A 734 22.88 -15.61 6.27
C ASP A 734 22.59 -16.11 4.86
N TRP A 735 21.67 -17.07 4.73
CA TRP A 735 21.26 -17.61 3.45
C TRP A 735 20.60 -16.54 2.58
N MET A 736 19.67 -15.75 3.12
CA MET A 736 18.94 -14.71 2.40
C MET A 736 19.86 -13.66 1.76
N ILE A 737 20.95 -13.29 2.43
CA ILE A 737 21.88 -12.25 1.94
C ILE A 737 23.17 -12.82 1.31
N SER A 738 23.32 -14.15 1.27
CA SER A 738 24.53 -14.81 0.77
C SER A 738 24.75 -14.57 -0.72
N LYS A 739 26.02 -14.58 -1.13
CA LYS A 739 26.42 -14.48 -2.54
C LYS A 739 26.03 -15.74 -3.34
N ASP A 740 25.99 -16.90 -2.69
CA ASP A 740 25.56 -18.16 -3.28
C ASP A 740 24.07 -18.14 -3.63
N ARG A 741 23.21 -17.74 -2.69
CA ARG A 741 21.78 -17.55 -2.96
C ARG A 741 21.53 -16.53 -4.07
N ALA A 742 22.31 -15.44 -4.08
CA ALA A 742 22.24 -14.46 -5.15
C ALA A 742 22.66 -15.04 -6.52
N ALA A 743 23.61 -15.98 -6.56
CA ALA A 743 24.00 -16.69 -7.79
C ALA A 743 22.89 -17.60 -8.31
N GLU A 744 22.24 -18.37 -7.42
CA GLU A 744 21.08 -19.19 -7.77
C GLU A 744 19.96 -18.35 -8.42
N TRP A 745 19.67 -17.18 -7.84
CA TRP A 745 18.68 -16.27 -8.42
C TRP A 745 19.10 -15.72 -9.77
N ARG A 746 20.37 -15.36 -9.97
CA ARG A 746 20.87 -14.94 -11.29
C ARG A 746 20.69 -16.03 -12.33
N GLU A 747 21.02 -17.28 -12.01
CA GLU A 747 20.81 -18.42 -12.91
C GLU A 747 19.32 -18.65 -13.22
N HIS A 748 18.46 -18.50 -12.21
CA HIS A 748 17.00 -18.61 -12.37
C HIS A 748 16.42 -17.55 -13.28
N ILE A 749 16.85 -16.30 -13.10
CA ILE A 749 16.47 -15.16 -13.95
C ILE A 749 16.99 -15.36 -15.38
N ALA A 750 18.25 -15.76 -15.53
CA ALA A 750 18.86 -15.98 -16.85
C ALA A 750 18.16 -17.12 -17.64
N ALA A 751 17.67 -18.14 -16.95
CA ALA A 751 16.89 -19.22 -17.54
C ALA A 751 15.43 -18.85 -17.85
N GLY A 752 14.99 -17.62 -17.54
CA GLY A 752 13.62 -17.15 -17.77
C GLY A 752 12.58 -17.89 -16.93
N ARG A 753 12.98 -18.49 -15.80
CA ARG A 753 12.07 -19.27 -14.95
C ARG A 753 11.14 -18.32 -14.16
N PRO A 754 9.85 -18.67 -13.99
CA PRO A 754 8.95 -17.85 -13.18
C PRO A 754 9.46 -17.70 -11.75
N ILE A 755 9.39 -16.48 -11.22
CA ILE A 755 9.63 -16.19 -9.80
C ILE A 755 8.26 -16.02 -9.15
N MET A 756 7.96 -16.89 -8.20
CA MET A 756 6.75 -16.79 -7.38
C MET A 756 7.07 -15.96 -6.15
N VAL A 757 6.27 -14.93 -5.90
CA VAL A 757 6.41 -14.10 -4.70
C VAL A 757 5.15 -14.28 -3.87
N ASP A 758 5.31 -14.76 -2.65
CA ASP A 758 4.19 -14.82 -1.70
C ASP A 758 3.68 -13.41 -1.47
N TYR A 759 2.37 -13.22 -1.59
CA TYR A 759 1.80 -11.90 -1.41
C TYR A 759 1.97 -11.46 0.06
N ALA A 760 2.78 -10.43 0.27
CA ALA A 760 2.81 -9.64 1.50
C ALA A 760 2.19 -8.27 1.18
N PRO A 761 1.15 -7.83 1.91
CA PRO A 761 0.60 -6.50 1.68
C PRO A 761 1.66 -5.45 1.99
N PRO A 762 1.78 -4.41 1.17
CA PRO A 762 2.78 -3.39 1.37
C PRO A 762 2.48 -2.59 2.66
N GLU A 763 3.43 -1.82 3.18
CA GLU A 763 3.23 -0.95 4.36
C GLU A 763 2.88 0.48 3.98
N SER A 764 2.14 1.19 4.85
CA SER A 764 1.78 2.61 4.64
C SER A 764 2.96 3.44 4.08
N PRO A 765 2.72 4.36 3.12
CA PRO A 765 3.77 5.19 2.57
C PRO A 765 4.15 6.31 3.55
N ASP A 766 3.33 6.52 4.58
CA ASP A 766 3.42 7.56 5.58
C ASP A 766 4.56 7.22 6.54
N THR A 767 5.68 7.86 6.29
CA THR A 767 6.96 7.71 6.99
C THR A 767 7.77 8.96 6.65
N THR A 768 8.82 9.27 7.41
CA THR A 768 9.81 10.26 6.99
C THR A 768 11.23 9.78 7.25
N HIS A 769 12.21 10.46 6.66
CA HIS A 769 13.62 10.15 6.79
C HIS A 769 14.45 11.44 6.81
N VAL A 770 15.47 11.45 7.66
CA VAL A 770 16.50 12.49 7.70
C VAL A 770 17.88 11.86 7.56
N SER A 771 18.67 12.44 6.66
CA SER A 771 20.10 12.17 6.50
C SER A 771 20.89 13.38 6.98
N VAL A 772 21.90 13.18 7.83
CA VAL A 772 22.76 14.26 8.37
C VAL A 772 24.22 13.84 8.34
N VAL A 773 25.09 14.78 7.98
CA VAL A 773 26.54 14.72 8.15
C VAL A 773 26.99 15.98 8.87
N ASP A 774 27.89 15.86 9.86
CA ASP A 774 28.45 17.02 10.55
C ASP A 774 29.94 17.27 10.22
N ARG A 775 30.48 18.35 10.82
CA ARG A 775 31.86 18.78 10.60
C ARG A 775 32.94 17.83 11.11
N TRP A 776 32.57 16.89 11.97
CA TRP A 776 33.47 15.88 12.52
C TRP A 776 33.45 14.59 11.70
N GLY A 777 32.51 14.45 10.76
CA GLY A 777 32.32 13.25 9.96
C GLY A 777 31.32 12.28 10.55
N ASN A 778 30.60 12.63 11.63
CA ASN A 778 29.51 11.77 12.08
C ASN A 778 28.39 11.79 11.04
N CYS A 779 27.80 10.63 10.80
CA CYS A 779 26.71 10.44 9.86
C CYS A 779 25.49 9.85 10.58
N VAL A 780 24.30 10.33 10.23
CA VAL A 780 23.04 9.79 10.74
C VAL A 780 22.07 9.57 9.58
N ALA A 781 21.65 8.33 9.37
CA ALA A 781 20.47 7.98 8.59
C ALA A 781 19.37 7.57 9.58
N LEU A 782 18.33 8.40 9.73
CA LEU A 782 17.24 8.16 10.69
C LEU A 782 15.90 8.12 9.97
N THR A 783 15.20 6.99 10.08
CA THR A 783 13.83 6.82 9.58
C THR A 783 12.88 6.69 10.77
N HIS A 784 11.80 7.47 10.77
CA HIS A 784 10.81 7.45 11.84
C HIS A 784 9.39 7.62 11.31
N SER A 785 8.42 7.04 12.03
CA SER A 785 7.09 6.83 11.50
C SER A 785 6.00 6.63 12.57
N LEU A 786 4.76 6.95 12.20
CA LEU A 786 3.51 6.54 12.88
C LEU A 786 2.80 5.39 12.12
N GLY A 787 3.31 4.96 10.97
CA GLY A 787 2.45 4.44 9.90
C GLY A 787 1.57 5.57 9.36
N SER A 788 0.28 5.30 9.14
CA SER A 788 -0.68 6.34 8.70
C SER A 788 -1.29 7.14 9.85
N GLY A 789 -0.87 6.87 11.09
CA GLY A 789 -1.49 7.41 12.29
C GLY A 789 -2.85 6.79 12.59
N SER A 790 -3.10 6.49 13.86
CA SER A 790 -4.36 5.90 14.34
C SER A 790 -5.55 6.85 14.29
N GLY A 791 -5.29 8.16 14.11
CA GLY A 791 -6.25 9.24 14.34
C GLY A 791 -6.55 9.50 15.82
N VAL A 792 -5.98 8.72 16.75
CA VAL A 792 -6.20 8.89 18.18
C VAL A 792 -5.27 9.95 18.74
N ILE A 793 -5.85 10.87 19.49
CA ILE A 793 -5.16 11.82 20.35
C ILE A 793 -5.78 11.70 21.74
N THR A 794 -4.95 11.50 22.75
CA THR A 794 -5.39 11.52 24.14
C THR A 794 -5.78 12.96 24.51
N PRO A 795 -6.95 13.18 25.16
CA PRO A 795 -7.43 14.51 25.52
C PRO A 795 -6.35 15.42 26.12
N GLY A 796 -6.11 16.57 25.49
CA GLY A 796 -5.15 17.59 25.95
C GLY A 796 -3.67 17.33 25.62
N LEU A 797 -3.30 16.22 24.98
CA LEU A 797 -1.89 15.92 24.67
C LEU A 797 -1.44 16.31 23.24
N GLY A 798 -2.38 16.50 22.32
CA GLY A 798 -2.12 17.07 20.99
C GLY A 798 -1.33 16.21 19.97
N PHE A 799 -0.77 15.05 20.34
CA PHE A 799 -0.06 14.17 19.41
C PHE A 799 -0.89 12.93 18.99
N ILE A 800 -0.62 12.43 17.78
CA ILE A 800 -1.25 11.23 17.23
C ILE A 800 -0.41 9.98 17.55
N TYR A 801 -1.06 8.88 17.89
CA TYR A 801 -0.41 7.56 18.05
C TYR A 801 -0.26 6.82 16.73
N ASN A 802 0.76 5.96 16.65
CA ASN A 802 0.92 5.04 15.52
C ASN A 802 -0.29 4.11 15.34
N ASN A 803 -0.43 3.53 14.14
CA ASN A 803 -1.42 2.50 13.83
C ASN A 803 -0.78 1.16 13.44
N SER A 804 0.37 0.82 14.04
CA SER A 804 1.23 -0.26 13.55
C SER A 804 0.60 -1.66 13.59
N MET A 805 -0.51 -1.86 14.32
CA MET A 805 -1.25 -3.13 14.32
C MET A 805 -1.75 -3.53 12.93
N CYS A 806 -1.94 -2.58 12.00
CA CYS A 806 -2.39 -2.89 10.63
C CYS A 806 -1.36 -3.69 9.82
N ASN A 807 -0.09 -3.66 10.24
CA ASN A 807 1.01 -4.28 9.52
C ASN A 807 1.23 -5.75 9.90
N PHE A 808 0.65 -6.24 11.00
CA PHE A 808 0.72 -7.65 11.35
C PHE A 808 -0.23 -8.49 10.49
N ASN A 809 0.16 -9.72 10.22
CA ASN A 809 -0.76 -10.70 9.67
C ASN A 809 -1.78 -11.11 10.76
N PRO A 810 -3.09 -10.91 10.55
CA PRO A 810 -4.11 -11.28 11.53
C PRO A 810 -4.28 -12.81 11.64
N LEU A 811 -3.80 -13.58 10.66
CA LEU A 811 -3.77 -15.04 10.70
C LEU A 811 -2.55 -15.51 11.50
N PRO A 812 -2.68 -16.51 12.39
CA PRO A 812 -1.56 -17.08 13.12
C PRO A 812 -0.63 -17.90 12.20
N GLY A 813 0.58 -18.19 12.67
CA GLY A 813 1.50 -19.15 12.02
C GLY A 813 2.47 -18.58 10.97
N THR A 814 2.44 -17.27 10.70
CA THR A 814 3.41 -16.62 9.78
C THR A 814 4.49 -15.84 10.53
N ALA A 815 5.62 -15.58 9.86
CA ALA A 815 6.75 -14.84 10.44
C ALA A 815 6.34 -13.47 11.04
N ASN A 816 5.35 -12.81 10.42
CA ASN A 816 4.82 -11.51 10.83
C ASN A 816 3.41 -11.58 11.45
N SER A 817 3.00 -12.73 12.00
CA SER A 817 1.73 -12.84 12.76
C SER A 817 1.79 -12.09 14.09
N ILE A 818 0.62 -11.65 14.56
CA ILE A 818 0.44 -10.94 15.85
C ILE A 818 0.94 -11.82 17.01
N ALA A 819 1.74 -11.21 17.88
CA ALA A 819 2.07 -11.75 19.19
C ALA A 819 2.31 -10.59 20.19
N PRO A 820 2.01 -10.79 21.49
CA PRO A 820 2.23 -9.74 22.48
C PRO A 820 3.69 -9.30 22.54
N ARG A 821 3.91 -7.98 22.57
CA ARG A 821 5.22 -7.30 22.59
C ARG A 821 6.12 -7.57 21.39
N LYS A 822 5.57 -8.13 20.31
CA LYS A 822 6.28 -8.34 19.06
C LYS A 822 6.36 -7.05 18.24
N SER A 823 7.44 -6.88 17.50
CA SER A 823 7.54 -5.84 16.47
C SER A 823 7.15 -6.38 15.08
N ARG A 824 6.62 -5.51 14.24
CA ARG A 824 6.16 -5.85 12.87
C ARG A 824 7.26 -5.69 11.84
N THR A 825 7.14 -6.38 10.70
CA THR A 825 8.06 -6.24 9.57
C THR A 825 7.99 -4.87 8.92
N THR A 826 9.14 -4.40 8.41
CA THR A 826 9.22 -3.11 7.74
C THR A 826 10.02 -3.02 6.46
N GLY A 827 9.67 -2.05 5.62
CA GLY A 827 10.50 -1.56 4.52
C GLY A 827 11.62 -0.60 4.93
N MET A 828 11.64 -0.08 6.17
CA MET A 828 12.65 0.90 6.60
C MET A 828 14.07 0.33 6.44
N ALA A 829 14.95 1.10 5.78
CA ALA A 829 16.33 0.69 5.52
C ALA A 829 17.28 1.91 5.56
N PRO A 830 17.36 2.65 6.70
CA PRO A 830 18.38 3.69 6.86
C PRO A 830 19.77 3.09 6.70
N THR A 831 20.56 3.64 5.80
CA THR A 831 21.77 2.99 5.28
C THR A 831 22.93 3.97 5.22
N VAL A 832 24.11 3.50 5.61
CA VAL A 832 25.40 4.19 5.40
C VAL A 832 26.26 3.29 4.53
N ILE A 833 26.82 3.85 3.45
CA ILE A 833 27.67 3.14 2.48
C ILE A 833 29.08 3.69 2.59
N TYR A 834 30.06 2.79 2.56
CA TYR A 834 31.46 3.09 2.76
C TYR A 834 32.29 2.73 1.54
N ARG A 835 33.37 3.47 1.36
CA ARG A 835 34.45 3.17 0.43
C ARG A 835 35.76 3.22 1.18
N ASP A 836 36.56 2.17 1.08
CA ASP A 836 37.88 2.08 1.70
C ASP A 836 37.83 2.41 3.22
N GLY A 837 36.82 1.88 3.91
CA GLY A 837 36.57 2.08 5.34
C GLY A 837 36.01 3.46 5.75
N LYS A 838 35.79 4.39 4.80
CA LYS A 838 35.26 5.74 5.08
C LYS A 838 33.80 5.90 4.62
N PRO A 839 32.94 6.62 5.36
CA PRO A 839 31.58 6.89 4.91
C PRO A 839 31.59 7.70 3.62
N ALA A 840 30.78 7.28 2.66
CA ALA A 840 30.69 7.88 1.32
C ALA A 840 29.24 8.24 0.94
N LEU A 841 28.24 7.50 1.43
CA LEU A 841 26.82 7.84 1.26
C LEU A 841 26.05 7.63 2.56
N VAL A 842 25.15 8.56 2.85
CA VAL A 842 24.13 8.45 3.91
C VAL A 842 22.78 8.54 3.23
N ILE A 843 21.96 7.49 3.33
CA ILE A 843 20.75 7.37 2.52
C ILE A 843 19.62 6.68 3.28
N GLY A 844 18.40 7.14 3.02
CA GLY A 844 17.19 6.42 3.36
C GLY A 844 15.98 7.06 2.71
N ALA A 845 14.80 6.54 3.02
CA ALA A 845 13.58 7.01 2.42
C ALA A 845 12.35 6.83 3.31
N SER A 846 11.26 7.50 2.93
CA SER A 846 9.89 7.12 3.30
C SER A 846 9.21 6.31 2.20
N GLY A 847 8.00 5.79 2.43
CA GLY A 847 7.23 5.06 1.41
C GLY A 847 6.99 3.57 1.69
N GLY A 848 6.97 3.15 2.96
CA GLY A 848 6.67 1.76 3.34
C GLY A 848 7.63 0.76 2.71
N THR A 849 7.12 -0.33 2.14
CA THR A 849 7.97 -1.35 1.46
C THR A 849 8.66 -0.81 0.20
N LYS A 850 8.19 0.30 -0.39
CA LYS A 850 8.86 0.95 -1.54
C LYS A 850 10.14 1.70 -1.14
N ILE A 851 10.42 1.84 0.16
CA ILE A 851 11.72 2.32 0.65
C ILE A 851 12.83 1.46 0.06
N ILE A 852 12.69 0.12 0.13
CA ILE A 852 13.69 -0.84 -0.36
C ILE A 852 13.96 -0.63 -1.84
N THR A 853 12.91 -0.60 -2.66
CA THR A 853 13.04 -0.49 -4.12
C THR A 853 13.59 0.86 -4.55
N SER A 854 13.25 1.93 -3.84
CA SER A 854 13.67 3.30 -4.16
C SER A 854 15.10 3.58 -3.71
N VAL A 855 15.49 3.14 -2.51
CA VAL A 855 16.87 3.25 -2.02
C VAL A 855 17.80 2.43 -2.92
N LEU A 856 17.42 1.21 -3.31
CA LEU A 856 18.18 0.40 -4.26
C LEU A 856 18.49 1.19 -5.55
N GLN A 857 17.46 1.74 -6.20
CA GLN A 857 17.65 2.46 -7.46
C GLN A 857 18.54 3.70 -7.30
N VAL A 858 18.43 4.46 -6.20
CA VAL A 858 19.30 5.62 -5.97
C VAL A 858 20.75 5.18 -5.72
N ILE A 859 20.97 4.05 -5.03
CA ILE A 859 22.31 3.45 -4.90
C ILE A 859 22.88 3.11 -6.28
N LEU A 860 22.12 2.41 -7.15
CA LEU A 860 22.56 2.08 -8.50
C LEU A 860 22.85 3.34 -9.34
N ASN A 861 22.00 4.35 -9.23
CA ASN A 861 22.16 5.62 -9.95
C ASN A 861 23.49 6.31 -9.61
N ILE A 862 23.88 6.30 -8.33
CA ILE A 862 25.14 6.92 -7.89
C ILE A 862 26.32 5.99 -8.21
N LEU A 863 26.24 4.71 -7.84
CA LEU A 863 27.39 3.81 -7.87
C LEU A 863 27.67 3.19 -9.25
N ASP A 864 26.64 2.84 -10.03
CA ASP A 864 26.79 2.23 -11.36
C ASP A 864 26.70 3.26 -12.49
N PHE A 865 25.91 4.32 -12.32
CA PHE A 865 25.71 5.35 -13.36
C PHE A 865 26.43 6.68 -13.09
N GLY A 866 27.13 6.81 -11.95
CA GLY A 866 27.95 7.99 -11.64
C GLY A 866 27.15 9.28 -11.49
N MET A 867 25.85 9.19 -11.18
CA MET A 867 25.01 10.36 -10.98
C MET A 867 25.33 11.08 -9.68
N SER A 868 25.23 12.42 -9.67
CA SER A 868 25.23 13.18 -8.42
C SER A 868 24.01 12.80 -7.55
N PRO A 869 24.03 13.04 -6.23
CA PRO A 869 22.88 12.78 -5.36
C PRO A 869 21.58 13.42 -5.84
N THR A 870 21.65 14.65 -6.36
CA THR A 870 20.47 15.34 -6.91
C THR A 870 19.96 14.65 -8.18
N GLU A 871 20.82 14.33 -9.13
CA GLU A 871 20.42 13.61 -10.36
C GLU A 871 19.84 12.23 -10.04
N ALA A 872 20.47 11.50 -9.12
CA ALA A 872 20.07 10.15 -8.72
C ALA A 872 18.66 10.11 -8.11
N VAL A 873 18.33 11.08 -7.25
CA VAL A 873 17.00 11.20 -6.63
C VAL A 873 15.95 11.69 -7.63
N LEU A 874 16.33 12.61 -8.53
CA LEU A 874 15.43 13.13 -9.56
C LEU A 874 15.17 12.13 -10.68
N ALA A 875 16.02 11.13 -10.89
CA ALA A 875 15.81 10.11 -11.91
C ALA A 875 14.45 9.40 -11.72
N PRO A 876 13.73 9.08 -12.82
CA PRO A 876 12.44 8.42 -12.70
C PRO A 876 12.61 6.96 -12.28
N ARG A 877 11.77 6.51 -11.36
CA ARG A 877 11.87 5.20 -10.71
C ARG A 877 10.71 4.28 -11.07
N PHE A 878 10.90 2.99 -10.82
CA PHE A 878 9.85 1.97 -10.86
C PHE A 878 9.85 1.15 -9.56
N ASP A 879 8.80 0.36 -9.35
CA ASP A 879 8.65 -0.51 -8.20
C ASP A 879 8.23 -1.91 -8.65
N CYS A 880 8.82 -2.94 -8.04
CA CYS A 880 8.47 -4.33 -8.29
C CYS A 880 8.68 -5.15 -7.00
N GLN A 881 7.57 -5.52 -6.37
CA GLN A 881 7.57 -6.34 -5.14
C GLN A 881 6.85 -7.68 -5.34
N GLY A 882 6.45 -7.97 -6.59
CA GLY A 882 5.61 -9.09 -7.00
C GLY A 882 5.56 -9.16 -8.53
N ASP A 883 4.39 -9.47 -9.10
CA ASP A 883 4.26 -9.65 -10.56
C ASP A 883 4.08 -8.35 -11.36
N LEU A 884 3.73 -7.24 -10.72
CA LEU A 884 3.48 -5.97 -11.41
C LEU A 884 4.66 -5.02 -11.24
N ILE A 885 5.21 -4.55 -12.36
CA ILE A 885 6.16 -3.44 -12.37
C ILE A 885 5.37 -2.14 -12.49
N THR A 886 5.47 -1.27 -11.48
CA THR A 886 4.86 0.06 -11.53
C THR A 886 5.91 1.09 -11.90
N CYS A 887 5.78 1.77 -13.04
CA CYS A 887 6.75 2.75 -13.52
C CYS A 887 6.24 4.18 -13.39
N GLN A 888 7.08 5.12 -12.91
CA GLN A 888 6.78 6.54 -13.01
C GLN A 888 6.56 6.95 -14.48
N PRO A 889 5.67 7.91 -14.76
CA PRO A 889 5.32 8.32 -16.12
C PRO A 889 6.46 9.03 -16.86
N ARG A 890 7.48 9.47 -16.13
CA ARG A 890 8.74 10.00 -16.67
C ARG A 890 9.65 8.90 -17.27
N ILE A 891 9.38 7.61 -17.01
CA ILE A 891 9.93 6.51 -17.82
C ILE A 891 9.14 6.48 -19.13
N PRO A 892 9.77 6.65 -20.30
CA PRO A 892 9.06 6.82 -21.55
C PRO A 892 8.13 5.65 -21.89
N GLY A 893 6.99 5.96 -22.54
CA GLY A 893 6.00 4.95 -22.94
C GLY A 893 6.60 3.80 -23.74
N TYR A 894 7.44 4.11 -24.74
CA TYR A 894 8.09 3.10 -25.58
C TYR A 894 9.01 2.14 -24.81
N VAL A 895 9.65 2.60 -23.73
CA VAL A 895 10.46 1.74 -22.85
C VAL A 895 9.53 0.81 -22.08
N ARG A 896 8.46 1.35 -21.49
CA ARG A 896 7.48 0.56 -20.73
C ARG A 896 6.81 -0.49 -21.61
N ASP A 897 6.49 -0.16 -22.85
CA ASP A 897 5.90 -1.08 -23.81
C ASP A 897 6.86 -2.24 -24.15
N GLU A 898 8.17 -1.97 -24.21
CA GLU A 898 9.17 -3.01 -24.43
C GLU A 898 9.30 -3.95 -23.22
N VAL A 899 9.31 -3.41 -21.99
CA VAL A 899 9.27 -4.21 -20.75
C VAL A 899 7.97 -5.03 -20.68
N ALA A 900 6.84 -4.43 -21.07
CA ALA A 900 5.51 -5.04 -21.06
C ALA A 900 5.41 -6.30 -21.94
N ARG A 901 6.31 -6.48 -22.92
CA ARG A 901 6.40 -7.72 -23.72
C ARG A 901 6.89 -8.92 -22.90
N ARG A 902 7.57 -8.68 -21.78
CA ARG A 902 8.19 -9.73 -20.94
C ARG A 902 7.57 -9.83 -19.54
N HIS A 903 7.05 -8.74 -19.00
CA HIS A 903 6.47 -8.72 -17.66
C HIS A 903 5.32 -7.70 -17.56
N PRO A 904 4.31 -7.91 -16.69
CA PRO A 904 3.25 -6.94 -16.49
C PRO A 904 3.79 -5.58 -16.02
N VAL A 905 3.35 -4.50 -16.69
CA VAL A 905 3.72 -3.12 -16.35
C VAL A 905 2.47 -2.26 -16.16
N ALA A 906 2.49 -1.41 -15.13
CA ALA A 906 1.51 -0.35 -14.92
C ALA A 906 2.23 1.01 -14.80
N ALA A 907 1.51 2.08 -15.14
CA ALA A 907 1.99 3.43 -14.89
C ALA A 907 1.57 3.90 -13.48
N SER A 908 2.52 4.46 -12.74
CA SER A 908 2.22 5.29 -11.58
C SER A 908 1.52 6.57 -12.04
N PRO A 909 0.52 7.08 -11.30
CA PRO A 909 -0.11 8.36 -11.61
C PRO A 909 0.78 9.57 -11.28
N ALA A 910 1.85 9.38 -10.49
CA ALA A 910 2.69 10.46 -9.98
C ALA A 910 4.01 10.56 -10.77
N SER A 911 4.30 11.76 -11.32
CA SER A 911 5.54 12.03 -12.06
C SER A 911 6.77 12.11 -11.15
N HIS A 912 6.60 12.73 -9.99
CA HIS A 912 7.49 12.71 -8.84
C HIS A 912 6.68 12.19 -7.65
N GLY A 913 7.30 11.49 -6.70
CA GLY A 913 6.58 10.77 -5.65
C GLY A 913 5.87 9.49 -6.15
N GLY A 914 4.95 8.94 -5.34
CA GLY A 914 4.29 7.64 -5.60
C GLY A 914 5.20 6.41 -5.49
N MET A 915 6.50 6.64 -5.31
CA MET A 915 7.57 5.72 -4.91
C MET A 915 8.13 6.19 -3.57
N GLY A 916 9.10 5.48 -3.02
CA GLY A 916 9.73 5.92 -1.77
C GLY A 916 10.45 7.26 -1.93
N LEU A 917 10.33 8.18 -0.97
CA LEU A 917 10.93 9.51 -1.05
C LEU A 917 12.36 9.44 -0.51
N VAL A 918 13.36 9.49 -1.38
CA VAL A 918 14.76 9.25 -1.01
C VAL A 918 15.47 10.56 -0.66
N HIS A 919 16.15 10.57 0.47
CA HIS A 919 17.03 11.65 0.90
C HIS A 919 18.43 11.08 1.09
N VAL A 920 19.42 11.71 0.46
CA VAL A 920 20.79 11.20 0.42
C VAL A 920 21.81 12.32 0.51
N ILE A 921 22.92 12.05 1.21
CA ILE A 921 24.13 12.86 1.23
C ILE A 921 25.28 11.99 0.70
N ALA A 922 26.06 12.52 -0.24
CA ALA A 922 27.34 11.96 -0.62
C ALA A 922 28.49 12.77 -0.02
N LEU A 923 29.51 12.04 0.41
CA LEU A 923 30.75 12.56 0.99
C LEU A 923 31.89 12.19 0.05
N ASP A 924 32.61 13.19 -0.45
CA ASP A 924 33.84 12.96 -1.19
C ASP A 924 35.01 12.75 -0.21
N GLY A 925 35.54 11.53 -0.16
CA GLY A 925 36.60 11.16 0.79
C GLY A 925 37.97 11.82 0.54
N ALA A 926 38.18 12.49 -0.60
CA ALA A 926 39.41 13.18 -0.94
C ALA A 926 39.31 14.70 -0.66
N SER A 927 38.19 15.32 -1.03
CA SER A 927 37.97 16.77 -0.86
C SER A 927 37.23 17.14 0.43
N GLY A 928 36.53 16.19 1.07
CA GLY A 928 35.61 16.47 2.17
C GLY A 928 34.35 17.20 1.75
N GLU A 929 34.08 17.30 0.43
CA GLU A 929 32.89 17.97 -0.10
C GLU A 929 31.63 17.14 0.16
N LEU A 930 30.56 17.84 0.53
CA LEU A 930 29.23 17.26 0.74
C LEU A 930 28.27 17.69 -0.38
N THR A 931 27.62 16.72 -1.00
CA THR A 931 26.55 16.96 -1.96
C THR A 931 25.27 16.22 -1.53
N GLY A 932 24.12 16.88 -1.65
CA GLY A 932 22.83 16.36 -1.16
C GLY A 932 21.81 16.20 -2.27
N GLY A 933 20.92 15.23 -2.11
CA GLY A 933 19.76 15.02 -2.97
C GLY A 933 18.50 14.85 -2.11
N ALA A 934 17.53 15.74 -2.27
CA ALA A 934 16.23 15.68 -1.59
C ALA A 934 15.11 15.37 -2.57
N ASP A 935 14.22 14.44 -2.21
CA ASP A 935 13.13 14.02 -3.10
C ASP A 935 12.10 15.13 -3.32
N THR A 936 11.79 15.39 -4.60
CA THR A 936 10.78 16.38 -5.02
C THR A 936 9.37 15.83 -5.03
N GLY A 937 9.17 14.55 -4.68
CA GLY A 937 7.85 14.01 -4.40
C GLY A 937 7.19 14.60 -3.14
N ALA A 938 7.94 15.32 -2.31
CA ALA A 938 7.46 16.09 -1.17
C ALA A 938 8.11 17.49 -1.12
N GLY A 939 8.18 18.12 0.06
CA GLY A 939 8.80 19.43 0.25
C GLY A 939 10.33 19.47 0.11
N GLY A 940 10.99 18.30 0.16
CA GLY A 940 12.42 18.02 -0.02
C GLY A 940 13.40 19.19 0.06
N MET A 941 14.20 19.28 1.13
CA MET A 941 15.30 20.26 1.23
C MET A 941 16.62 19.57 1.58
N ALA A 942 17.67 19.93 0.85
CA ALA A 942 19.07 19.66 1.19
C ALA A 942 19.74 20.98 1.57
N LEU A 943 20.31 21.06 2.77
CA LEU A 943 20.93 22.27 3.28
C LEU A 943 22.33 21.99 3.82
N ARG A 944 23.32 22.60 3.17
CA ARG A 944 24.72 22.63 3.61
C ARG A 944 24.92 23.77 4.62
N VAL A 945 25.72 23.54 5.66
CA VAL A 945 26.03 24.49 6.73
C VAL A 945 27.51 24.65 6.97
#